data_AF-A0AAU7G2F6-F1
#
_entry.id   AF-A0AAU7G2F6-F1
#
_cell.length_a   1.000
_cell.length_b   1.000
_cell.length_c   1.000
_cell.angle_alpha   90.00
_cell.angle_beta   90.00
_cell.angle_gamma   90.00
#
_symmetry.space_group_name_H-M   'P 1'
#
loop_
_entity.id
_entity.type
_entity.pdbx_description
1 polymer ?
#
loop_
_entity_poly.entity_id
_entity_poly.type
_entity_poly.pdbx_seq_one_letter_code
_entity_poly.pdbx_strand_id
1 'polypeptide(L)'
;MNKIYTTVWCESRQQWVVTSELATGSGRPKLTPKKSALALLLGAILLPSGSVMAANYVGETVTGIQGIHAGDTANSTTINSGGSQFITSGGYTSATTINTGGSQLVSSGGFSTATIINSGGSQRVSSGGMANVTTINNSGNQNVYDGGWSYSTIINNRGTQTIFNGGTATITTLSGGNQHVSSGGSATSTTINSGGYQYVSSGGSATSTTINSAGVQNVLIGGTAFETIINSGRQNVDGLGSATSTTINSMGIQFISAGGSATATTIDGGFQNVYGEATLTTINDGEQDVFGKAISTTINGGVQFVSGTATTTIINGGTQRISDGGTATSTTINRGGEQRLTAGGAATTTTINSGGQQYISSGGSAISTTINSAGEQHVYSSGLATDTTLNSGGFQLISSGGLATSSTINSSGRQYVSSGGSATFTTIMTEGQQYISTGGTATATTINSGGVQFIDGGLVTSTIINGDGYQYVSNGGTATSTIINSGGVQYVSSGGSATDVTMNGGSQIIWEGGTVTSVGINSGGLQTLGSGGATIFTTINSNGLQRVFGTTTSTTINNGGSQYVHAGGLATYTTIKSGGEQEVTGEANQTIISSGGAQYVSAGGKATSTTIESDGQQKVFGTITDTTIDGGQSWLWAGAVADGETRVNVGGELLMNAGSLATDVNIQGGTLSVNDLSDAISGPDTAQVGKLTMVGGNVNFLRNSDGEFAKLTITELSGTGNFLLNTSLADRKGNFVTIEQGTGQFGIAVADSGKEISDHTDLTLNLIHEKGGDIDFEMVTASGRSTRFVDGGTYMYTLYSQQDKDGLNGGNVWYLGALDGGGENPGGENPGGENPGGENPGGENPGGENPGGENPGGENPGGENPGGENPGGENPGGENPDGENPGGENPGGENPGGENPGGENPGGENPGGENPGGENPGGENPGGENPDGGDNGNAGGNGNGGKKPMTTPATDAILAMSNAGLNVIHSELDGLRTYRASLDKTGPESNVWGHYLGSKSDIDTSNGAAYQLSQNGMEIGADTRTDFAGGSLVTGAFMSFSDNKVKHARGGTSKIDSYGLGLYATWYDASGFYADSVVKGNRLNNKLRAVMTNGGRTGGDWKQYALSTAVEGGYQFDLKNDVSITPYGRLAFVQMTSEDVKLSNGMKGNTGTPRSVTGEAGAKLSGKFSLSSTEFKPYLSAAVVQEFANSNEVTINERNRFDNNVKGTSGKYGLGTSITVGKDVTLYGEANYRQGSQIETPIQGVAGVRIGF
;
A
#
# COMPACT_ATOMS: atom_id res chain seq x y z
N MET A 1 29.12 -13.76 48.00
CA MET A 1 30.46 -13.81 48.63
C MET A 1 30.79 -15.26 48.94
N ASN A 2 31.77 -15.82 48.24
CA ASN A 2 32.21 -17.21 48.33
C ASN A 2 32.76 -17.54 49.73
N LYS A 3 32.25 -18.61 50.36
CA LYS A 3 32.97 -19.31 51.43
C LYS A 3 33.10 -20.78 51.04
N ILE A 4 34.35 -21.19 50.80
CA ILE A 4 34.75 -22.56 50.47
C ILE A 4 34.76 -23.36 51.76
N TYR A 5 34.07 -24.51 51.76
CA TYR A 5 34.14 -25.52 52.81
C TYR A 5 34.90 -26.74 52.26
N THR A 6 35.87 -27.27 53.02
CA THR A 6 36.56 -28.53 52.65
C THR A 6 35.96 -29.68 53.43
N THR A 7 35.56 -30.74 52.72
CA THR A 7 35.02 -31.98 53.28
C THR A 7 36.16 -32.96 53.52
N VAL A 8 36.25 -33.54 54.71
CA VAL A 8 37.26 -34.57 55.04
C VAL A 8 36.56 -35.83 55.54
N TRP A 9 37.07 -36.99 55.11
CA TRP A 9 36.53 -38.31 55.45
C TRP A 9 36.83 -38.66 56.91
N CYS A 10 35.79 -38.95 57.71
CA CYS A 10 35.94 -39.34 59.11
C CYS A 10 35.82 -40.86 59.26
N GLU A 11 36.96 -41.52 59.45
CA GLU A 11 37.08 -42.99 59.41
C GLU A 11 36.30 -43.70 60.54
N SER A 12 36.08 -43.04 61.69
CA SER A 12 35.31 -43.61 62.82
C SER A 12 33.79 -43.46 62.68
N ARG A 13 33.31 -42.70 61.69
CA ARG A 13 31.87 -42.50 61.40
C ARG A 13 31.46 -42.91 59.98
N GLN A 14 32.41 -43.32 59.13
CA GLN A 14 32.20 -43.74 57.75
C GLN A 14 31.39 -42.72 56.92
N GLN A 15 31.61 -41.42 57.15
CA GLN A 15 30.93 -40.32 56.45
C GLN A 15 31.89 -39.13 56.24
N TRP A 16 31.59 -38.30 55.22
CA TRP A 16 32.29 -37.05 54.93
C TRP A 16 31.77 -35.92 55.84
N VAL A 17 32.65 -35.17 56.50
CA VAL A 17 32.27 -34.10 57.45
C VAL A 17 32.85 -32.75 57.01
N VAL A 18 32.09 -31.66 57.20
CA VAL A 18 32.48 -30.28 56.89
C VAL A 18 32.91 -29.55 58.17
N THR A 19 34.05 -28.83 58.16
CA THR A 19 34.51 -28.02 59.31
C THR A 19 34.65 -26.53 58.95
N SER A 20 34.36 -25.63 59.91
CA SER A 20 34.65 -24.18 59.81
C SER A 20 35.63 -23.74 60.92
N GLU A 21 36.61 -22.91 60.57
CA GLU A 21 37.59 -22.32 61.50
C GLU A 21 37.06 -21.03 62.15
N LEU A 22 37.11 -20.93 63.48
CA LEU A 22 37.63 -19.75 64.20
C LEU A 22 37.65 -19.99 65.73
N ALA A 23 38.85 -20.11 66.27
CA ALA A 23 39.17 -20.01 67.69
C ALA A 23 40.37 -19.07 67.88
N THR A 24 40.29 -18.14 68.84
CA THR A 24 41.43 -17.49 69.53
C THR A 24 41.03 -17.44 71.01
N GLY A 25 41.70 -18.10 71.97
CA GLY A 25 43.06 -17.89 72.48
C GLY A 25 43.01 -16.74 73.52
N SER A 26 43.42 -16.82 74.79
CA SER A 26 44.13 -17.80 75.63
C SER A 26 44.14 -17.25 77.08
N GLY A 27 44.31 -18.09 78.11
CA GLY A 27 44.50 -17.62 79.50
C GLY A 27 44.45 -18.72 80.57
N ARG A 28 45.50 -19.54 80.65
CA ARG A 28 45.83 -20.44 81.79
C ARG A 28 46.76 -19.68 82.77
N PRO A 29 46.95 -20.06 84.06
CA PRO A 29 47.34 -21.41 84.53
C PRO A 29 46.73 -21.77 85.92
N LYS A 30 46.97 -22.89 86.64
CA LYS A 30 48.03 -23.92 86.73
C LYS A 30 47.47 -25.05 87.63
N LEU A 31 47.76 -26.33 87.37
CA LEU A 31 48.23 -27.33 88.36
C LEU A 31 48.43 -28.72 87.69
N THR A 32 49.50 -29.37 88.12
CA THR A 32 50.20 -30.54 87.56
C THR A 32 49.70 -31.89 88.13
N PRO A 33 50.09 -33.03 87.51
CA PRO A 33 49.33 -34.30 87.55
C PRO A 33 49.90 -35.33 88.52
N LYS A 34 49.11 -36.36 88.88
CA LYS A 34 49.66 -37.68 89.22
C LYS A 34 48.80 -38.83 88.71
N LYS A 35 49.54 -39.83 88.23
CA LYS A 35 49.19 -41.11 87.60
C LYS A 35 48.45 -42.06 88.56
N SER A 36 47.63 -42.95 88.02
CA SER A 36 47.16 -44.15 88.72
C SER A 36 47.53 -45.38 87.90
N ALA A 37 48.24 -46.31 88.53
CA ALA A 37 48.54 -47.65 88.03
C ALA A 37 47.94 -48.69 88.99
N LEU A 38 47.74 -49.87 88.41
CA LEU A 38 46.99 -51.04 88.86
C LEU A 38 47.63 -51.83 90.04
N ALA A 39 46.78 -52.59 90.75
CA ALA A 39 46.98 -53.95 91.33
C ALA A 39 46.92 -54.16 92.88
N LEU A 40 45.92 -54.99 93.27
CA LEU A 40 45.85 -56.09 94.27
C LEU A 40 46.66 -56.04 95.59
N LEU A 41 46.00 -56.10 96.77
CA LEU A 41 45.76 -57.31 97.61
C LEU A 41 45.19 -56.95 99.02
N LEU A 42 44.53 -57.94 99.65
CA LEU A 42 43.85 -58.07 100.95
C LEU A 42 44.36 -57.34 102.22
N GLY A 43 43.41 -56.99 103.11
CA GLY A 43 43.34 -57.59 104.48
C GLY A 43 43.45 -56.72 105.75
N ALA A 44 42.29 -56.41 106.36
CA ALA A 44 41.94 -56.17 107.81
C ALA A 44 42.61 -55.01 108.61
N ILE A 45 41.86 -54.19 109.35
CA ILE A 45 41.32 -54.38 110.74
C ILE A 45 40.13 -53.38 110.95
N LEU A 46 38.84 -53.78 111.17
CA LEU A 46 38.09 -54.12 112.43
C LEU A 46 38.00 -52.92 113.44
N LEU A 47 36.88 -52.26 113.78
CA LEU A 47 35.56 -52.62 114.40
C LEU A 47 34.72 -51.31 114.63
N PRO A 48 33.45 -51.32 115.13
CA PRO A 48 32.31 -52.22 114.91
C PRO A 48 31.03 -51.50 114.39
N SER A 49 30.11 -52.34 113.92
CA SER A 49 28.74 -52.15 113.48
C SER A 49 27.77 -51.52 114.49
N GLY A 50 26.86 -50.69 113.98
CA GLY A 50 25.45 -50.76 114.36
C GLY A 50 24.70 -51.54 113.28
N SER A 51 24.37 -52.80 113.55
CA SER A 51 23.49 -53.61 112.70
C SER A 51 22.08 -53.02 112.71
N VAL A 52 21.66 -52.39 111.62
CA VAL A 52 20.24 -52.21 111.31
C VAL A 52 19.84 -53.48 110.58
N MET A 53 19.03 -54.32 111.23
CA MET A 53 18.47 -55.52 110.62
C MET A 53 17.68 -55.10 109.37
N ALA A 54 18.13 -55.49 108.18
CA ALA A 54 17.35 -55.33 106.97
C ALA A 54 16.03 -56.10 107.14
N ALA A 55 14.91 -55.42 106.95
CA ALA A 55 13.59 -56.02 107.05
C ALA A 55 13.20 -56.71 105.74
N ASN A 56 12.69 -57.94 105.84
CA ASN A 56 12.13 -58.68 104.71
C ASN A 56 10.64 -58.92 104.95
N TYR A 57 9.80 -58.18 104.23
CA TYR A 57 8.35 -58.22 104.34
C TYR A 57 7.78 -59.11 103.22
N VAL A 58 7.26 -60.29 103.55
CA VAL A 58 6.74 -61.25 102.56
C VAL A 58 5.25 -61.50 102.78
N GLY A 59 4.43 -61.19 101.77
CA GLY A 59 2.98 -61.46 101.80
C GLY A 59 2.17 -60.59 102.75
N GLU A 60 2.76 -59.52 103.29
CA GLU A 60 2.11 -58.69 104.32
C GLU A 60 1.03 -57.76 103.77
N THR A 61 0.04 -57.44 104.60
CA THR A 61 -0.94 -56.38 104.31
C THR A 61 -0.62 -55.10 105.07
N VAL A 62 -0.39 -54.00 104.34
CA VAL A 62 -0.07 -52.68 104.88
C VAL A 62 -1.35 -51.90 105.17
N THR A 63 -1.61 -51.60 106.46
CA THR A 63 -2.78 -50.84 106.94
C THR A 63 -2.43 -49.45 107.50
N GLY A 64 -1.13 -49.14 107.63
CA GLY A 64 -0.58 -47.85 108.06
C GLY A 64 0.64 -47.45 107.20
N ILE A 65 1.67 -46.83 107.78
CA ILE A 65 2.87 -46.44 107.05
C ILE A 65 3.93 -47.56 107.10
N GLN A 66 4.43 -48.00 105.94
CA GLN A 66 5.56 -48.93 105.82
C GLN A 66 6.71 -48.26 105.06
N GLY A 67 7.87 -48.07 105.71
CA GLY A 67 9.08 -47.59 105.06
C GLY A 67 9.95 -48.75 104.60
N ILE A 68 10.43 -48.71 103.36
CA ILE A 68 11.39 -49.65 102.77
C ILE A 68 12.67 -48.87 102.47
N HIS A 69 13.71 -49.13 103.27
CA HIS A 69 14.98 -48.40 103.28
C HIS A 69 16.12 -49.27 102.72
N ALA A 70 17.35 -48.76 102.80
CA ALA A 70 18.53 -49.44 102.28
C ALA A 70 18.69 -50.87 102.83
N GLY A 71 18.61 -51.86 101.94
CA GLY A 71 18.71 -53.29 102.28
C GLY A 71 17.37 -53.97 102.57
N ASP A 72 16.29 -53.21 102.81
CA ASP A 72 14.97 -53.77 103.02
C ASP A 72 14.37 -54.32 101.72
N THR A 73 13.65 -55.43 101.84
CA THR A 73 12.92 -56.04 100.74
C THR A 73 11.45 -56.23 101.11
N ALA A 74 10.55 -55.89 100.19
CA ALA A 74 9.12 -56.21 100.32
C ALA A 74 8.68 -57.03 99.12
N ASN A 75 8.21 -58.25 99.34
CA ASN A 75 7.74 -59.16 98.30
C ASN A 75 6.27 -59.53 98.53
N SER A 76 5.46 -59.43 97.47
CA SER A 76 4.05 -59.82 97.49
C SER A 76 3.20 -59.09 98.54
N THR A 77 3.58 -57.85 98.91
CA THR A 77 2.83 -57.04 99.88
C THR A 77 1.53 -56.51 99.29
N THR A 78 0.47 -56.44 100.08
CA THR A 78 -0.82 -55.83 99.69
C THR A 78 -1.04 -54.52 100.46
N ILE A 79 -1.36 -53.42 99.77
CA ILE A 79 -1.65 -52.11 100.37
C ILE A 79 -3.15 -51.83 100.20
N ASN A 80 -3.89 -51.78 101.30
CA ASN A 80 -5.33 -51.48 101.30
C ASN A 80 -5.60 -50.06 101.83
N SER A 81 -6.87 -49.68 101.95
CA SER A 81 -7.31 -48.38 102.46
C SER A 81 -6.62 -47.99 103.76
N GLY A 82 -6.01 -46.80 103.79
CA GLY A 82 -5.24 -46.28 104.93
C GLY A 82 -3.76 -46.70 104.96
N GLY A 83 -3.37 -47.67 104.13
CA GLY A 83 -1.99 -48.11 103.97
C GLY A 83 -1.16 -47.22 103.03
N SER A 84 0.09 -46.97 103.39
CA SER A 84 1.06 -46.23 102.57
C SER A 84 2.45 -46.87 102.66
N GLN A 85 3.02 -47.26 101.52
CA GLN A 85 4.39 -47.81 101.44
C GLN A 85 5.35 -46.79 100.83
N PHE A 86 6.45 -46.48 101.50
CA PHE A 86 7.45 -45.50 101.09
C PHE A 86 8.79 -46.18 100.79
N ILE A 87 9.22 -46.15 99.53
CA ILE A 87 10.44 -46.80 99.08
C ILE A 87 11.49 -45.72 98.87
N THR A 88 12.58 -45.81 99.62
CA THR A 88 13.68 -44.83 99.64
C THR A 88 14.99 -45.47 99.17
N SER A 89 16.09 -44.72 99.19
CA SER A 89 17.39 -45.15 98.65
C SER A 89 17.82 -46.53 99.14
N GLY A 90 18.05 -47.45 98.21
CA GLY A 90 18.46 -48.84 98.46
C GLY A 90 17.33 -49.79 98.88
N GLY A 91 16.08 -49.32 98.94
CA GLY A 91 14.89 -50.13 99.21
C GLY A 91 14.34 -50.79 97.95
N TYR A 92 13.92 -52.05 98.08
CA TYR A 92 13.46 -52.88 96.96
C TYR A 92 12.08 -53.47 97.23
N THR A 93 11.12 -53.27 96.33
CA THR A 93 9.82 -53.94 96.39
C THR A 93 9.53 -54.74 95.13
N SER A 94 8.82 -55.86 95.30
CA SER A 94 8.44 -56.77 94.22
C SER A 94 7.04 -57.32 94.42
N ALA A 95 6.25 -57.40 93.36
CA ALA A 95 4.89 -57.96 93.38
C ALA A 95 3.93 -57.28 94.37
N THR A 96 4.11 -55.99 94.64
CA THR A 96 3.21 -55.24 95.52
C THR A 96 1.84 -55.06 94.85
N THR A 97 0.75 -55.41 95.54
CA THR A 97 -0.62 -55.15 95.09
C THR A 97 -1.21 -53.96 95.83
N ILE A 98 -1.67 -52.93 95.12
CA ILE A 98 -2.26 -51.71 95.70
C ILE A 98 -3.76 -51.69 95.39
N ASN A 99 -4.61 -51.79 96.40
CA ASN A 99 -6.06 -51.77 96.28
C ASN A 99 -6.64 -50.40 96.68
N THR A 100 -7.97 -50.28 96.69
CA THR A 100 -8.70 -49.04 96.97
C THR A 100 -8.23 -48.34 98.25
N GLY A 101 -7.80 -47.09 98.11
CA GLY A 101 -7.33 -46.25 99.23
C GLY A 101 -5.90 -46.54 99.69
N GLY A 102 -5.20 -47.48 99.06
CA GLY A 102 -3.77 -47.77 99.30
C GLY A 102 -2.86 -46.91 98.42
N SER A 103 -1.68 -46.57 98.94
CA SER A 103 -0.70 -45.74 98.24
C SER A 103 0.73 -46.30 98.30
N GLN A 104 1.50 -46.23 97.22
CA GLN A 104 2.94 -46.50 97.21
C GLN A 104 3.69 -45.29 96.66
N LEU A 105 4.70 -44.80 97.38
CA LEU A 105 5.60 -43.75 96.93
C LEU A 105 7.01 -44.32 96.69
N VAL A 106 7.48 -44.26 95.44
CA VAL A 106 8.86 -44.56 95.05
C VAL A 106 9.65 -43.26 94.99
N SER A 107 10.62 -43.08 95.89
CA SER A 107 11.46 -41.88 96.00
C SER A 107 12.90 -42.14 95.54
N SER A 108 13.77 -41.12 95.63
CA SER A 108 15.16 -41.19 95.19
C SER A 108 15.92 -42.44 95.66
N GLY A 109 16.46 -43.21 94.71
CA GLY A 109 17.20 -44.45 94.92
C GLY A 109 16.34 -45.67 95.29
N GLY A 110 15.02 -45.53 95.32
CA GLY A 110 14.08 -46.63 95.56
C GLY A 110 13.68 -47.36 94.27
N PHE A 111 13.51 -48.68 94.34
CA PHE A 111 13.15 -49.52 93.20
C PHE A 111 11.92 -50.38 93.51
N SER A 112 10.88 -50.27 92.69
CA SER A 112 9.66 -51.07 92.77
C SER A 112 9.48 -51.85 91.48
N THR A 113 9.27 -53.17 91.55
CA THR A 113 9.05 -54.00 90.37
C THR A 113 7.77 -54.84 90.46
N ALA A 114 7.13 -55.09 89.33
CA ALA A 114 5.92 -55.93 89.23
C ALA A 114 4.77 -55.45 90.14
N THR A 115 4.64 -54.15 90.37
CA THR A 115 3.53 -53.60 91.17
C THR A 115 2.21 -53.73 90.39
N ILE A 116 1.16 -54.24 91.04
CA ILE A 116 -0.20 -54.31 90.49
C ILE A 116 -1.06 -53.24 91.19
N ILE A 117 -1.62 -52.31 90.42
CA ILE A 117 -2.49 -51.24 90.93
C ILE A 117 -3.93 -51.55 90.53
N ASN A 118 -4.77 -51.89 91.50
CA ASN A 118 -6.20 -52.15 91.31
C ASN A 118 -7.04 -50.87 91.54
N SER A 119 -8.35 -50.99 91.38
CA SER A 119 -9.30 -49.87 91.48
C SER A 119 -9.11 -49.03 92.75
N GLY A 120 -8.86 -47.73 92.56
CA GLY A 120 -8.67 -46.77 93.65
C GLY A 120 -7.32 -46.86 94.37
N GLY A 121 -6.40 -47.71 93.92
CA GLY A 121 -5.01 -47.73 94.35
C GLY A 121 -4.15 -46.71 93.59
N SER A 122 -3.10 -46.21 94.24
CA SER A 122 -2.23 -45.18 93.66
C SER A 122 -0.74 -45.50 93.85
N GLN A 123 0.05 -45.37 92.79
CA GLN A 123 1.51 -45.38 92.85
C GLN A 123 2.05 -44.01 92.41
N ARG A 124 2.90 -43.40 93.23
CA ARG A 124 3.63 -42.18 92.90
C ARG A 124 5.11 -42.50 92.72
N VAL A 125 5.69 -42.07 91.60
CA VAL A 125 7.11 -42.17 91.31
C VAL A 125 7.68 -40.75 91.28
N SER A 126 8.61 -40.43 92.17
CA SER A 126 9.20 -39.09 92.32
C SER A 126 10.69 -39.11 91.96
N SER A 127 11.35 -37.94 92.03
CA SER A 127 12.74 -37.74 91.61
C SER A 127 13.70 -38.83 92.10
N GLY A 128 14.37 -39.51 91.15
CA GLY A 128 15.33 -40.58 91.38
C GLY A 128 14.73 -41.95 91.73
N GLY A 129 13.40 -42.08 91.77
CA GLY A 129 12.69 -43.35 91.98
C GLY A 129 12.38 -44.06 90.68
N MET A 130 12.40 -45.40 90.70
CA MET A 130 12.12 -46.24 89.52
C MET A 130 11.00 -47.25 89.78
N ALA A 131 9.97 -47.22 88.93
CA ALA A 131 8.90 -48.22 88.89
C ALA A 131 9.00 -49.06 87.62
N ASN A 132 9.26 -50.36 87.79
CA ASN A 132 9.51 -51.32 86.72
C ASN A 132 8.35 -52.33 86.61
N VAL A 133 7.86 -52.58 85.39
CA VAL A 133 6.82 -53.60 85.14
C VAL A 133 5.55 -53.37 85.99
N THR A 134 5.12 -52.12 86.14
CA THR A 134 3.85 -51.83 86.83
C THR A 134 2.67 -52.27 85.96
N THR A 135 1.71 -53.01 86.52
CA THR A 135 0.43 -53.31 85.88
C THR A 135 -0.68 -52.47 86.51
N ILE A 136 -1.37 -51.66 85.71
CA ILE A 136 -2.45 -50.79 86.16
C ILE A 136 -3.77 -51.36 85.65
N ASN A 137 -4.62 -51.80 86.58
CA ASN A 137 -5.96 -52.34 86.31
C ASN A 137 -7.04 -51.26 86.46
N ASN A 138 -8.30 -51.63 86.23
CA ASN A 138 -9.46 -50.75 86.23
C ASN A 138 -9.47 -49.73 87.38
N SER A 139 -9.41 -48.43 87.06
CA SER A 139 -9.36 -47.30 88.00
C SER A 139 -8.13 -47.23 88.93
N GLY A 140 -7.08 -48.00 88.65
CA GLY A 140 -5.76 -47.80 89.26
C GLY A 140 -5.04 -46.60 88.64
N ASN A 141 -4.19 -45.93 89.43
CA ASN A 141 -3.48 -44.73 89.00
C ASN A 141 -1.97 -44.82 89.27
N GLN A 142 -1.15 -44.53 88.27
CA GLN A 142 0.28 -44.25 88.44
C GLN A 142 0.60 -42.81 88.05
N ASN A 143 1.23 -42.06 88.95
CA ASN A 143 1.69 -40.69 88.73
C ASN A 143 3.22 -40.63 88.73
N VAL A 144 3.81 -40.22 87.61
CA VAL A 144 5.26 -40.08 87.43
C VAL A 144 5.61 -38.58 87.42
N TYR A 145 6.37 -38.13 88.41
CA TYR A 145 6.77 -36.74 88.61
C TYR A 145 8.21 -36.47 88.18
N ASP A 146 8.64 -35.21 88.29
CA ASP A 146 9.99 -34.74 87.96
C ASP A 146 11.11 -35.67 88.47
N GLY A 147 11.96 -36.13 87.55
CA GLY A 147 13.06 -37.07 87.79
C GLY A 147 12.64 -38.51 88.12
N GLY A 148 11.35 -38.82 88.12
CA GLY A 148 10.81 -40.17 88.30
C GLY A 148 10.77 -40.94 86.99
N TRP A 149 11.07 -42.25 87.05
CA TRP A 149 11.13 -43.09 85.86
C TRP A 149 10.22 -44.31 85.97
N SER A 150 9.34 -44.48 84.99
CA SER A 150 8.52 -45.67 84.82
C SER A 150 8.97 -46.46 83.59
N TYR A 151 9.20 -47.76 83.75
CA TYR A 151 9.67 -48.64 82.68
C TYR A 151 8.77 -49.86 82.54
N SER A 152 8.38 -50.18 81.30
CA SER A 152 7.58 -51.38 80.95
C SER A 152 6.20 -51.47 81.62
N THR A 153 5.51 -50.34 81.78
CA THR A 153 4.18 -50.31 82.41
C THR A 153 3.10 -50.88 81.48
N ILE A 154 2.22 -51.74 81.98
CA ILE A 154 1.05 -52.25 81.28
C ILE A 154 -0.20 -51.59 81.86
N ILE A 155 -1.01 -50.95 81.02
CA ILE A 155 -2.24 -50.27 81.42
C ILE A 155 -3.43 -50.98 80.79
N ASN A 156 -4.16 -51.75 81.61
CA ASN A 156 -5.36 -52.46 81.21
C ASN A 156 -6.58 -51.52 81.21
N ASN A 157 -7.73 -52.04 80.79
CA ASN A 157 -8.97 -51.29 80.65
C ASN A 157 -9.26 -50.37 81.85
N ARG A 158 -9.43 -49.06 81.59
CA ARG A 158 -9.69 -47.97 82.57
C ARG A 158 -8.58 -47.71 83.61
N GLY A 159 -7.40 -48.33 83.50
CA GLY A 159 -6.22 -47.89 84.25
C GLY A 159 -5.68 -46.56 83.69
N THR A 160 -4.99 -45.79 84.52
CA THR A 160 -4.40 -44.50 84.11
C THR A 160 -2.96 -44.32 84.57
N GLN A 161 -2.08 -43.91 83.66
CA GLN A 161 -0.76 -43.36 83.97
C GLN A 161 -0.73 -41.87 83.61
N THR A 162 -0.28 -41.01 84.53
CA THR A 162 -0.04 -39.59 84.26
C THR A 162 1.45 -39.29 84.41
N ILE A 163 2.03 -38.69 83.38
CA ILE A 163 3.44 -38.26 83.35
C ILE A 163 3.44 -36.74 83.45
N PHE A 164 3.94 -36.22 84.56
CA PHE A 164 4.04 -34.79 84.84
C PHE A 164 5.38 -34.22 84.36
N ASN A 165 5.56 -32.91 84.54
CA ASN A 165 6.78 -32.19 84.20
C ASN A 165 8.03 -32.91 84.77
N GLY A 166 9.00 -33.21 83.90
CA GLY A 166 10.25 -33.89 84.22
C GLY A 166 10.13 -35.40 84.47
N GLY A 167 8.92 -35.95 84.44
CA GLY A 167 8.68 -37.39 84.54
C GLY A 167 8.92 -38.10 83.21
N THR A 168 9.39 -39.35 83.28
CA THR A 168 9.67 -40.17 82.08
C THR A 168 8.97 -41.54 82.17
N ALA A 169 8.28 -41.94 81.10
CA ALA A 169 7.77 -43.30 80.92
C ALA A 169 8.34 -43.93 79.65
N THR A 170 8.83 -45.17 79.76
CA THR A 170 9.45 -45.89 78.64
C THR A 170 8.81 -47.27 78.49
N ILE A 171 8.47 -47.66 77.26
CA ILE A 171 7.89 -48.97 76.91
C ILE A 171 6.54 -49.20 77.62
N THR A 172 5.66 -48.20 77.63
CA THR A 172 4.29 -48.38 78.15
C THR A 172 3.43 -49.13 77.13
N THR A 173 2.67 -50.13 77.57
CA THR A 173 1.66 -50.83 76.74
C THR A 173 0.24 -50.49 77.20
N LEU A 174 -0.59 -49.92 76.32
CA LEU A 174 -1.99 -49.57 76.59
C LEU A 174 -2.92 -50.63 75.98
N SER A 175 -3.53 -51.45 76.84
CA SER A 175 -4.47 -52.52 76.47
C SER A 175 -5.87 -52.18 77.02
N GLY A 176 -6.45 -51.08 76.56
CA GLY A 176 -7.72 -50.52 77.06
C GLY A 176 -7.58 -49.34 78.04
N GLY A 177 -6.35 -49.01 78.46
CA GLY A 177 -6.06 -47.98 79.45
C GLY A 177 -5.65 -46.62 78.86
N ASN A 178 -5.46 -45.64 79.74
CA ASN A 178 -5.12 -44.26 79.38
C ASN A 178 -3.69 -43.89 79.84
N GLN A 179 -2.97 -43.16 78.98
CA GLN A 179 -1.74 -42.48 79.36
C GLN A 179 -1.87 -40.98 79.05
N HIS A 180 -1.67 -40.13 80.07
CA HIS A 180 -1.63 -38.68 79.93
C HIS A 180 -0.20 -38.18 80.04
N VAL A 181 0.31 -37.57 78.96
CA VAL A 181 1.62 -36.90 78.93
C VAL A 181 1.38 -35.41 79.09
N SER A 182 1.66 -34.89 80.28
CA SER A 182 1.44 -33.47 80.62
C SER A 182 2.63 -32.60 80.18
N SER A 183 2.50 -31.29 80.37
CA SER A 183 3.57 -30.32 80.09
C SER A 183 4.89 -30.71 80.76
N GLY A 184 5.97 -30.81 79.97
CA GLY A 184 7.31 -31.24 80.40
C GLY A 184 7.47 -32.74 80.64
N GLY A 185 6.41 -33.54 80.48
CA GLY A 185 6.47 -35.01 80.59
C GLY A 185 6.92 -35.68 79.28
N SER A 186 7.58 -36.82 79.39
CA SER A 186 8.08 -37.59 78.24
C SER A 186 7.61 -39.05 78.26
N ALA A 187 7.02 -39.51 77.15
CA ALA A 187 6.67 -40.89 76.90
C ALA A 187 7.42 -41.45 75.68
N THR A 188 8.17 -42.53 75.85
CA THR A 188 8.96 -43.14 74.76
C THR A 188 8.54 -44.58 74.53
N SER A 189 8.38 -44.98 73.25
CA SER A 189 8.05 -46.34 72.83
C SER A 189 6.73 -46.86 73.41
N THR A 190 5.71 -46.00 73.49
CA THR A 190 4.38 -46.44 73.94
C THR A 190 3.71 -47.28 72.85
N THR A 191 3.21 -48.46 73.20
CA THR A 191 2.38 -49.30 72.30
C THR A 191 0.91 -49.16 72.68
N ILE A 192 0.07 -48.76 71.74
CA ILE A 192 -1.36 -48.55 71.95
C ILE A 192 -2.14 -49.63 71.21
N ASN A 193 -2.78 -50.53 71.96
CA ASN A 193 -3.64 -51.59 71.42
C ASN A 193 -5.12 -51.20 71.53
N SER A 194 -6.00 -52.12 71.12
CA SER A 194 -7.46 -51.92 71.10
C SER A 194 -8.00 -51.34 72.41
N GLY A 195 -8.67 -50.19 72.30
CA GLY A 195 -9.28 -49.47 73.41
C GLY A 195 -8.30 -48.63 74.26
N GLY A 196 -7.00 -48.64 73.94
CA GLY A 196 -6.00 -47.81 74.60
C GLY A 196 -5.98 -46.38 74.05
N TYR A 197 -5.71 -45.40 74.92
CA TYR A 197 -5.62 -43.98 74.57
C TYR A 197 -4.36 -43.32 75.15
N GLN A 198 -3.56 -42.67 74.30
CA GLN A 198 -2.51 -41.75 74.73
C GLN A 198 -2.94 -40.31 74.46
N TYR A 199 -2.92 -39.46 75.48
CA TYR A 199 -3.18 -38.03 75.37
C TYR A 199 -1.88 -37.26 75.59
N VAL A 200 -1.43 -36.52 74.58
CA VAL A 200 -0.23 -35.67 74.65
C VAL A 200 -0.70 -34.23 74.74
N SER A 201 -0.62 -33.65 75.93
CA SER A 201 -1.08 -32.29 76.24
C SER A 201 -0.02 -31.24 75.91
N SER A 202 -0.38 -29.96 76.03
CA SER A 202 0.53 -28.82 75.81
C SER A 202 1.88 -28.96 76.53
N GLY A 203 2.98 -28.92 75.77
CA GLY A 203 4.35 -29.09 76.27
C GLY A 203 4.75 -30.53 76.62
N GLY A 204 3.87 -31.51 76.43
CA GLY A 204 4.19 -32.93 76.54
C GLY A 204 4.81 -33.49 75.26
N SER A 205 5.61 -34.56 75.40
CA SER A 205 6.28 -35.21 74.27
C SER A 205 6.09 -36.73 74.26
N ALA A 206 5.63 -37.26 73.12
CA ALA A 206 5.58 -38.69 72.85
C ALA A 206 6.54 -39.03 71.69
N THR A 207 7.38 -40.03 71.87
CA THR A 207 8.37 -40.46 70.87
C THR A 207 8.27 -41.95 70.58
N SER A 208 8.31 -42.33 69.30
CA SER A 208 8.25 -43.72 68.81
C SER A 208 7.00 -44.48 69.28
N THR A 209 5.85 -43.81 69.33
CA THR A 209 4.57 -44.46 69.68
C THR A 209 4.14 -45.41 68.56
N THR A 210 3.78 -46.64 68.89
CA THR A 210 3.18 -47.60 67.95
C THR A 210 1.68 -47.74 68.22
N ILE A 211 0.85 -47.54 67.21
CA ILE A 211 -0.62 -47.59 67.31
C ILE A 211 -1.16 -48.76 66.50
N ASN A 212 -1.72 -49.75 67.17
CA ASN A 212 -2.34 -50.93 66.58
C ASN A 212 -3.87 -50.77 66.48
N SER A 213 -4.55 -51.79 65.97
CA SER A 213 -6.01 -51.80 65.73
C SER A 213 -6.80 -51.24 66.91
N ALA A 214 -7.64 -50.24 66.64
CA ALA A 214 -8.49 -49.54 67.61
C ALA A 214 -7.77 -48.83 68.77
N GLY A 215 -6.44 -48.67 68.70
CA GLY A 215 -5.69 -47.77 69.56
C GLY A 215 -5.75 -46.32 69.05
N VAL A 216 -5.69 -45.35 69.97
CA VAL A 216 -5.75 -43.91 69.62
C VAL A 216 -4.66 -43.10 70.31
N GLN A 217 -3.94 -42.28 69.56
CA GLN A 217 -3.10 -41.19 70.08
C GLN A 217 -3.77 -39.85 69.78
N ASN A 218 -4.02 -39.04 70.81
CA ASN A 218 -4.52 -37.67 70.68
C ASN A 218 -3.37 -36.71 71.02
N VAL A 219 -2.88 -35.98 70.01
CA VAL A 219 -1.90 -34.91 70.15
C VAL A 219 -2.67 -33.60 70.26
N LEU A 220 -2.85 -33.13 71.49
CA LEU A 220 -3.67 -31.97 71.82
C LEU A 220 -2.89 -30.66 71.57
N ILE A 221 -3.55 -29.51 71.78
CA ILE A 221 -2.99 -28.16 71.66
C ILE A 221 -1.61 -28.06 72.35
N GLY A 222 -0.56 -27.79 71.57
CA GLY A 222 0.83 -27.63 72.02
C GLY A 222 1.56 -28.93 72.40
N GLY A 223 0.95 -30.10 72.22
CA GLY A 223 1.59 -31.40 72.38
C GLY A 223 2.43 -31.79 71.16
N THR A 224 3.44 -32.64 71.37
CA THR A 224 4.35 -33.09 70.30
C THR A 224 4.43 -34.61 70.22
N ALA A 225 4.28 -35.15 69.02
CA ALA A 225 4.52 -36.56 68.70
C ALA A 225 5.62 -36.69 67.63
N PHE A 226 6.59 -37.57 67.88
CA PHE A 226 7.72 -37.82 66.97
C PHE A 226 7.82 -39.32 66.68
N GLU A 227 8.00 -39.69 65.41
CA GLU A 227 8.18 -41.09 64.96
C GLU A 227 7.02 -42.03 65.32
N THR A 228 5.77 -41.54 65.26
CA THR A 228 4.61 -42.42 65.46
C THR A 228 4.46 -43.40 64.30
N ILE A 229 4.28 -44.69 64.59
CA ILE A 229 3.94 -45.73 63.61
C ILE A 229 2.48 -46.13 63.81
N ILE A 230 1.66 -45.99 62.78
CA ILE A 230 0.23 -46.33 62.79
C ILE A 230 0.01 -47.57 61.94
N ASN A 231 -0.16 -48.73 62.58
CA ASN A 231 -0.40 -50.00 61.89
C ASN A 231 -1.85 -50.13 61.42
N SER A 232 -2.82 -49.88 62.30
CA SER A 232 -4.26 -49.94 61.97
C SER A 232 -5.14 -49.14 62.96
N GLY A 233 -4.49 -48.32 63.80
CA GLY A 233 -5.15 -47.42 64.73
C GLY A 233 -5.26 -46.00 64.19
N ARG A 234 -5.42 -45.04 65.09
CA ARG A 234 -5.64 -43.63 64.73
C ARG A 234 -4.74 -42.67 65.51
N GLN A 235 -4.16 -41.68 64.82
CA GLN A 235 -3.58 -40.49 65.44
C GLN A 235 -4.46 -39.27 65.11
N ASN A 236 -4.88 -38.53 66.14
CA ASN A 236 -5.52 -37.23 66.01
C ASN A 236 -4.51 -36.14 66.35
N VAL A 237 -4.35 -35.16 65.47
CA VAL A 237 -3.53 -33.97 65.69
C VAL A 237 -4.48 -32.78 65.74
N ASP A 238 -4.78 -32.31 66.95
CA ASP A 238 -5.72 -31.21 67.17
C ASP A 238 -5.07 -29.84 66.86
N GLY A 239 -5.86 -28.76 66.91
CA GLY A 239 -5.39 -27.40 66.66
C GLY A 239 -4.12 -27.08 67.48
N LEU A 240 -3.05 -26.61 66.84
CA LEU A 240 -1.73 -26.35 67.42
C LEU A 240 -1.00 -27.58 68.02
N GLY A 241 -1.48 -28.80 67.80
CA GLY A 241 -0.71 -30.02 68.01
C GLY A 241 0.26 -30.26 66.86
N SER A 242 1.38 -30.96 67.13
CA SER A 242 2.39 -31.27 66.11
C SER A 242 2.77 -32.75 66.08
N ALA A 243 2.69 -33.36 64.89
CA ALA A 243 3.20 -34.70 64.62
C ALA A 243 4.32 -34.65 63.58
N THR A 244 5.45 -35.29 63.85
CA THR A 244 6.60 -35.32 62.92
C THR A 244 7.06 -36.75 62.68
N SER A 245 7.44 -37.07 61.44
CA SER A 245 7.94 -38.39 61.03
C SER A 245 6.95 -39.54 61.29
N THR A 246 5.65 -39.27 61.10
CA THR A 246 4.62 -40.33 61.27
C THR A 246 4.65 -41.29 60.09
N THR A 247 4.60 -42.60 60.33
CA THR A 247 4.43 -43.63 59.30
C THR A 247 3.03 -44.24 59.41
N ILE A 248 2.27 -44.24 58.32
CA ILE A 248 0.90 -44.74 58.24
C ILE A 248 0.87 -45.97 57.35
N ASN A 249 0.83 -47.16 57.96
CA ASN A 249 0.72 -48.42 57.24
C ASN A 249 -0.74 -48.69 56.84
N SER A 250 -0.97 -49.80 56.12
CA SER A 250 -2.31 -50.23 55.68
C SER A 250 -3.36 -50.23 56.80
N MET A 251 -4.49 -49.56 56.58
CA MET A 251 -5.57 -49.31 57.56
C MET A 251 -5.25 -48.34 58.70
N GLY A 252 -4.03 -47.82 58.79
CA GLY A 252 -3.70 -46.73 59.70
C GLY A 252 -4.33 -45.42 59.27
N ILE A 253 -4.73 -44.57 60.23
CA ILE A 253 -5.37 -43.29 59.95
C ILE A 253 -4.69 -42.17 60.73
N GLN A 254 -4.31 -41.09 60.06
CA GLN A 254 -3.96 -39.82 60.70
C GLN A 254 -5.01 -38.75 60.36
N PHE A 255 -5.49 -38.06 61.38
CA PHE A 255 -6.41 -36.94 61.23
C PHE A 255 -5.76 -35.66 61.74
N ILE A 256 -5.58 -34.68 60.86
CA ILE A 256 -5.01 -33.37 61.18
C ILE A 256 -6.16 -32.37 61.19
N SER A 257 -6.61 -31.99 62.37
CA SER A 257 -7.68 -31.01 62.57
C SER A 257 -7.23 -29.61 62.11
N ALA A 258 -8.18 -28.69 61.91
CA ALA A 258 -7.87 -27.30 61.59
C ALA A 258 -6.89 -26.70 62.62
N GLY A 259 -5.79 -26.11 62.14
CA GLY A 259 -4.70 -25.55 62.95
C GLY A 259 -3.68 -26.58 63.48
N GLY A 260 -3.90 -27.89 63.31
CA GLY A 260 -2.91 -28.92 63.58
C GLY A 260 -1.85 -29.01 62.47
N SER A 261 -0.67 -29.55 62.80
CA SER A 261 0.45 -29.68 61.86
C SER A 261 1.05 -31.09 61.84
N ALA A 262 1.19 -31.67 60.65
CA ALA A 262 1.99 -32.87 60.43
C ALA A 262 3.16 -32.59 59.47
N THR A 263 4.35 -33.05 59.81
CA THR A 263 5.56 -32.88 58.99
C THR A 263 6.23 -34.23 58.71
N ALA A 264 6.69 -34.44 57.48
CA ALA A 264 7.40 -35.66 57.07
C ALA A 264 6.61 -36.96 57.31
N THR A 265 5.30 -36.95 57.03
CA THR A 265 4.47 -38.16 57.13
C THR A 265 4.75 -39.08 55.94
N THR A 266 4.92 -40.38 56.17
CA THR A 266 5.01 -41.42 55.13
C THR A 266 3.72 -42.25 55.13
N ILE A 267 3.08 -42.39 53.98
CA ILE A 267 1.86 -43.17 53.78
C ILE A 267 2.20 -44.40 52.94
N ASP A 268 2.09 -45.58 53.55
CA ASP A 268 2.39 -46.89 52.97
C ASP A 268 1.11 -47.77 52.98
N GLY A 269 0.06 -47.26 52.33
CA GLY A 269 -1.25 -47.93 52.21
C GLY A 269 -2.31 -47.47 53.22
N GLY A 270 -1.96 -46.52 54.09
CA GLY A 270 -2.87 -45.90 55.06
C GLY A 270 -3.61 -44.67 54.51
N PHE A 271 -4.24 -43.92 55.43
CA PHE A 271 -5.03 -42.74 55.09
C PHE A 271 -4.67 -41.52 55.95
N GLN A 272 -4.50 -40.35 55.32
CA GLN A 272 -4.28 -39.07 55.98
C GLN A 272 -5.35 -38.05 55.60
N ASN A 273 -6.09 -37.58 56.61
CA ASN A 273 -7.04 -36.46 56.47
C ASN A 273 -6.39 -35.15 56.91
N VAL A 274 -6.32 -34.17 56.02
CA VAL A 274 -5.66 -32.88 56.26
C VAL A 274 -6.69 -31.75 56.26
N TYR A 275 -7.19 -31.35 57.43
CA TYR A 275 -7.95 -30.10 57.62
C TYR A 275 -7.05 -28.95 58.10
N GLY A 276 -5.92 -29.27 58.73
CA GLY A 276 -4.85 -28.35 59.10
C GLY A 276 -3.77 -28.23 58.01
N GLU A 277 -2.51 -28.38 58.40
CA GLU A 277 -1.35 -28.33 57.49
C GLU A 277 -0.54 -29.64 57.51
N ALA A 278 -0.28 -30.20 56.34
CA ALA A 278 0.65 -31.31 56.14
C ALA A 278 1.83 -30.87 55.26
N THR A 279 3.06 -31.07 55.71
CA THR A 279 4.27 -30.72 54.95
C THR A 279 5.17 -31.93 54.73
N LEU A 280 5.84 -31.99 53.57
CA LEU A 280 6.79 -33.05 53.23
C LEU A 280 6.19 -34.47 53.32
N THR A 281 4.89 -34.61 52.99
CA THR A 281 4.25 -35.93 52.99
C THR A 281 4.77 -36.77 51.83
N THR A 282 5.10 -38.04 52.06
CA THR A 282 5.44 -39.01 51.02
C THR A 282 4.35 -40.07 50.96
N ILE A 283 3.74 -40.24 49.78
CA ILE A 283 2.72 -41.26 49.51
C ILE A 283 3.36 -42.33 48.63
N ASN A 284 3.68 -43.49 49.21
CA ASN A 284 4.14 -44.64 48.44
C ASN A 284 2.95 -45.49 47.98
N ASP A 285 1.92 -45.58 48.83
CA ASP A 285 0.62 -46.17 48.53
C ASP A 285 -0.43 -45.60 49.50
N GLY A 286 -1.72 -45.80 49.25
CA GLY A 286 -2.81 -45.25 50.07
C GLY A 286 -3.23 -43.85 49.64
N GLU A 287 -3.75 -43.05 50.58
CA GLU A 287 -4.51 -41.85 50.23
C GLU A 287 -4.29 -40.68 51.20
N GLN A 288 -4.20 -39.47 50.63
CA GLN A 288 -4.21 -38.20 51.36
C GLN A 288 -5.37 -37.32 50.88
N ASP A 289 -6.27 -36.97 51.80
CA ASP A 289 -7.37 -36.04 51.57
C ASP A 289 -7.03 -34.65 52.11
N VAL A 290 -6.92 -33.68 51.21
CA VAL A 290 -6.50 -32.31 51.51
C VAL A 290 -7.70 -31.36 51.47
N PHE A 291 -8.26 -31.08 52.65
CA PHE A 291 -9.28 -30.05 52.86
C PHE A 291 -8.68 -28.70 53.32
N GLY A 292 -7.54 -28.75 54.01
CA GLY A 292 -6.74 -27.62 54.44
C GLY A 292 -5.58 -27.37 53.48
N LYS A 293 -4.34 -27.56 53.94
CA LYS A 293 -3.12 -27.26 53.17
C LYS A 293 -2.14 -28.43 53.16
N ALA A 294 -1.68 -28.80 51.97
CA ALA A 294 -0.57 -29.73 51.76
C ALA A 294 0.59 -29.05 51.04
N ILE A 295 1.82 -29.17 51.56
CA ILE A 295 3.01 -28.53 51.00
C ILE A 295 4.08 -29.58 50.72
N SER A 296 4.64 -29.58 49.51
CA SER A 296 5.74 -30.47 49.11
C SER A 296 5.41 -31.95 49.30
N THR A 297 4.20 -32.36 48.88
CA THR A 297 3.83 -33.77 48.88
C THR A 297 4.51 -34.49 47.72
N THR A 298 5.11 -35.65 47.97
CA THR A 298 5.67 -36.55 46.94
C THR A 298 4.78 -37.78 46.80
N ILE A 299 4.27 -38.03 45.60
CA ILE A 299 3.33 -39.11 45.28
C ILE A 299 4.06 -40.14 44.40
N ASN A 300 4.68 -41.15 45.02
CA ASN A 300 5.33 -42.25 44.31
C ASN A 300 4.29 -43.30 43.83
N GLY A 301 3.21 -43.45 44.59
CA GLY A 301 2.03 -44.25 44.28
C GLY A 301 0.82 -43.70 45.04
N GLY A 302 -0.30 -44.42 45.05
CA GLY A 302 -1.51 -43.96 45.75
C GLY A 302 -2.15 -42.69 45.14
N VAL A 303 -2.95 -41.99 45.94
CA VAL A 303 -3.76 -40.84 45.51
C VAL A 303 -3.70 -39.67 46.50
N GLN A 304 -3.62 -38.44 45.98
CA GLN A 304 -3.92 -37.22 46.74
C GLN A 304 -5.21 -36.60 46.18
N PHE A 305 -6.25 -36.47 47.03
CA PHE A 305 -7.45 -35.69 46.71
C PHE A 305 -7.32 -34.28 47.28
N VAL A 306 -7.59 -33.26 46.46
CA VAL A 306 -7.43 -31.85 46.82
C VAL A 306 -8.74 -31.11 46.66
N SER A 307 -9.32 -30.72 47.79
CA SER A 307 -10.45 -29.79 47.90
C SER A 307 -10.08 -28.48 48.63
N GLY A 308 -8.88 -28.42 49.21
CA GLY A 308 -8.25 -27.21 49.77
C GLY A 308 -7.10 -26.72 48.88
N THR A 309 -5.88 -26.63 49.43
CA THR A 309 -4.70 -26.16 48.68
C THR A 309 -3.54 -27.16 48.76
N ALA A 310 -2.98 -27.51 47.60
CA ALA A 310 -1.75 -28.27 47.47
C ALA A 310 -0.67 -27.44 46.75
N THR A 311 0.50 -27.26 47.35
CA THR A 311 1.63 -26.56 46.71
C THR A 311 2.83 -27.48 46.55
N THR A 312 3.59 -27.30 45.47
CA THR A 312 4.88 -27.99 45.23
C THR A 312 4.79 -29.52 45.24
N THR A 313 3.68 -30.07 44.74
CA THR A 313 3.47 -31.52 44.68
C THR A 313 4.33 -32.16 43.57
N ILE A 314 4.97 -33.30 43.86
CA ILE A 314 5.74 -34.08 42.88
C ILE A 314 5.05 -35.43 42.69
N ILE A 315 4.74 -35.82 41.46
CA ILE A 315 4.03 -37.06 41.12
C ILE A 315 4.95 -37.97 40.30
N ASN A 316 5.39 -39.10 40.86
CA ASN A 316 6.32 -40.07 40.26
C ASN A 316 5.68 -41.41 39.86
N GLY A 317 4.34 -41.52 39.93
CA GLY A 317 3.63 -42.77 39.61
C GLY A 317 2.18 -42.84 40.11
N GLY A 318 1.82 -42.06 41.13
CA GLY A 318 0.44 -41.99 41.63
C GLY A 318 -0.42 -40.91 40.94
N THR A 319 -1.51 -40.52 41.59
CA THR A 319 -2.46 -39.54 41.03
C THR A 319 -2.73 -38.38 41.99
N GLN A 320 -2.74 -37.15 41.48
CA GLN A 320 -3.35 -35.99 42.16
C GLN A 320 -4.70 -35.67 41.52
N ARG A 321 -5.78 -35.66 42.30
CA ARG A 321 -7.13 -35.29 41.84
C ARG A 321 -7.56 -33.98 42.48
N ILE A 322 -7.86 -32.98 41.67
CA ILE A 322 -8.32 -31.66 42.12
C ILE A 322 -9.80 -31.52 41.77
N SER A 323 -10.62 -31.28 42.78
CA SER A 323 -12.08 -31.13 42.68
C SER A 323 -12.52 -29.74 43.12
N ASP A 324 -13.83 -29.53 43.24
CA ASP A 324 -14.44 -28.26 43.62
C ASP A 324 -13.80 -27.64 44.87
N GLY A 325 -13.45 -26.35 44.79
CA GLY A 325 -12.70 -25.61 45.81
C GLY A 325 -11.20 -25.91 45.88
N GLY A 326 -10.73 -26.97 45.21
CA GLY A 326 -9.35 -27.42 45.21
C GLY A 326 -8.43 -26.58 44.32
N THR A 327 -7.24 -26.25 44.84
CA THR A 327 -6.19 -25.52 44.12
C THR A 327 -4.85 -26.25 44.22
N ALA A 328 -4.20 -26.52 43.09
CA ALA A 328 -2.85 -27.06 43.02
C ALA A 328 -1.89 -26.07 42.36
N THR A 329 -0.77 -25.75 43.01
CA THR A 329 0.24 -24.83 42.46
C THR A 329 1.62 -25.47 42.42
N SER A 330 2.31 -25.29 41.29
CA SER A 330 3.68 -25.77 41.06
C SER A 330 3.81 -27.29 41.16
N THR A 331 2.83 -28.00 40.60
CA THR A 331 2.85 -29.47 40.52
C THR A 331 3.85 -29.92 39.45
N THR A 332 4.72 -30.88 39.77
CA THR A 332 5.60 -31.56 38.81
C THR A 332 5.12 -32.99 38.58
N ILE A 333 4.82 -33.34 37.34
CA ILE A 333 4.33 -34.66 36.94
C ILE A 333 5.43 -35.38 36.17
N ASN A 334 5.96 -36.46 36.73
CA ASN A 334 6.98 -37.30 36.13
C ASN A 334 6.35 -38.59 35.57
N ARG A 335 7.20 -39.49 35.06
CA ARG A 335 6.80 -40.74 34.42
C ARG A 335 5.80 -41.53 35.26
N GLY A 336 4.65 -41.84 34.67
CA GLY A 336 3.58 -42.61 35.30
C GLY A 336 2.70 -41.80 36.26
N GLY A 337 3.05 -40.53 36.53
CA GLY A 337 2.24 -39.64 37.34
C GLY A 337 1.08 -39.05 36.55
N GLU A 338 -0.05 -38.86 37.22
CA GLU A 338 -1.24 -38.22 36.66
C GLU A 338 -1.75 -37.06 37.52
N GLN A 339 -2.11 -35.94 36.89
CA GLN A 339 -2.91 -34.89 37.52
C GLN A 339 -4.28 -34.81 36.82
N ARG A 340 -5.37 -34.88 37.59
CA ARG A 340 -6.74 -34.82 37.07
C ARG A 340 -7.47 -33.62 37.66
N LEU A 341 -7.93 -32.72 36.79
CA LEU A 341 -8.74 -31.56 37.15
C LEU A 341 -10.19 -31.86 36.77
N THR A 342 -11.08 -31.77 37.75
CA THR A 342 -12.53 -31.98 37.59
C THR A 342 -13.27 -30.67 37.87
N ALA A 343 -14.60 -30.69 37.85
CA ALA A 343 -15.44 -29.49 38.03
C ALA A 343 -15.02 -28.68 39.27
N GLY A 344 -14.67 -27.40 39.06
CA GLY A 344 -14.26 -26.46 40.11
C GLY A 344 -12.78 -26.58 40.54
N GLY A 345 -12.06 -27.60 40.07
CA GLY A 345 -10.64 -27.80 40.38
C GLY A 345 -9.72 -26.95 39.50
N ALA A 346 -8.73 -26.30 40.11
CA ALA A 346 -7.78 -25.44 39.43
C ALA A 346 -6.31 -25.87 39.65
N ALA A 347 -5.50 -25.87 38.58
CA ALA A 347 -4.06 -26.03 38.67
C ALA A 347 -3.33 -24.85 38.03
N THR A 348 -2.25 -24.39 38.66
CA THR A 348 -1.41 -23.28 38.19
C THR A 348 0.06 -23.69 38.18
N THR A 349 0.80 -23.33 37.13
CA THR A 349 2.25 -23.58 37.00
C THR A 349 2.64 -25.07 37.03
N THR A 350 1.80 -25.93 36.44
CA THR A 350 2.09 -27.37 36.34
C THR A 350 3.23 -27.62 35.35
N THR A 351 4.21 -28.46 35.71
CA THR A 351 5.25 -28.96 34.79
C THR A 351 5.03 -30.44 34.51
N ILE A 352 4.92 -30.81 33.25
CA ILE A 352 4.72 -32.20 32.80
C ILE A 352 6.00 -32.68 32.12
N ASN A 353 6.67 -33.66 32.73
CA ASN A 353 7.87 -34.29 32.21
C ASN A 353 7.53 -35.59 31.44
N SER A 354 8.57 -36.25 30.91
CA SER A 354 8.43 -37.46 30.10
C SER A 354 7.59 -38.54 30.79
N GLY A 355 6.51 -38.94 30.13
CA GLY A 355 5.55 -39.95 30.61
C GLY A 355 4.61 -39.47 31.71
N GLY A 356 4.60 -38.17 32.04
CA GLY A 356 3.61 -37.55 32.91
C GLY A 356 2.39 -37.07 32.13
N GLN A 357 1.23 -37.03 32.78
CA GLN A 357 -0.06 -36.76 32.16
C GLN A 357 -0.89 -35.76 32.97
N GLN A 358 -1.50 -34.79 32.30
CA GLN A 358 -2.53 -33.91 32.88
C GLN A 358 -3.85 -34.04 32.12
N TYR A 359 -4.93 -34.30 32.84
CA TYR A 359 -6.28 -34.40 32.29
C TYR A 359 -7.15 -33.27 32.83
N ILE A 360 -7.69 -32.43 31.93
CA ILE A 360 -8.58 -31.32 32.26
C ILE A 360 -9.99 -31.71 31.79
N SER A 361 -10.84 -32.10 32.73
CA SER A 361 -12.22 -32.51 32.46
C SER A 361 -13.19 -31.32 32.58
N SER A 362 -14.48 -31.59 32.37
CA SER A 362 -15.55 -30.58 32.46
C SER A 362 -15.49 -29.75 33.74
N GLY A 363 -15.35 -28.43 33.57
CA GLY A 363 -15.29 -27.45 34.65
C GLY A 363 -13.94 -27.35 35.36
N GLY A 364 -12.91 -28.10 34.92
CA GLY A 364 -11.54 -27.96 35.40
C GLY A 364 -10.76 -26.88 34.65
N SER A 365 -9.78 -26.25 35.31
CA SER A 365 -8.98 -25.16 34.75
C SER A 365 -7.48 -25.33 35.03
N ALA A 366 -6.67 -25.38 33.97
CA ALA A 366 -5.21 -25.39 34.08
C ALA A 366 -4.61 -24.11 33.47
N ILE A 367 -3.75 -23.42 34.23
CA ILE A 367 -3.13 -22.16 33.83
C ILE A 367 -1.61 -22.29 33.89
N SER A 368 -0.92 -21.82 32.85
CA SER A 368 0.54 -21.82 32.75
C SER A 368 1.17 -23.21 32.87
N THR A 369 0.61 -24.19 32.16
CA THR A 369 1.19 -25.54 32.12
C THR A 369 2.38 -25.58 31.18
N THR A 370 3.52 -26.12 31.61
CA THR A 370 4.70 -26.38 30.78
C THR A 370 4.80 -27.86 30.47
N ILE A 371 4.84 -28.23 29.20
CA ILE A 371 4.89 -29.62 28.73
C ILE A 371 6.24 -29.88 28.07
N ASN A 372 7.05 -30.74 28.69
CA ASN A 372 8.36 -31.17 28.19
C ASN A 372 8.25 -32.44 27.34
N SER A 373 9.39 -32.92 26.83
CA SER A 373 9.45 -34.07 25.92
C SER A 373 8.69 -35.30 26.44
N ALA A 374 7.73 -35.78 25.64
CA ALA A 374 6.82 -36.88 25.93
C ALA A 374 5.94 -36.70 27.18
N GLY A 375 5.79 -35.46 27.66
CA GLY A 375 4.69 -35.08 28.55
C GLY A 375 3.44 -34.77 27.73
N GLU A 376 2.27 -34.98 28.32
CA GLU A 376 1.00 -34.83 27.63
C GLU A 376 -0.05 -34.10 28.47
N GLN A 377 -0.81 -33.22 27.83
CA GLN A 377 -2.00 -32.58 28.38
C GLN A 377 -3.22 -32.89 27.50
N HIS A 378 -4.30 -33.35 28.12
CA HIS A 378 -5.55 -33.68 27.47
C HIS A 378 -6.66 -32.74 27.97
N VAL A 379 -7.26 -31.97 27.06
CA VAL A 379 -8.34 -31.03 27.34
C VAL A 379 -9.65 -31.60 26.80
N TYR A 380 -10.54 -32.02 27.70
CA TYR A 380 -11.84 -32.60 27.36
C TYR A 380 -12.98 -31.58 27.39
N SER A 381 -14.20 -32.02 27.09
CA SER A 381 -15.40 -31.19 27.07
C SER A 381 -15.50 -30.28 28.29
N SER A 382 -15.64 -28.97 28.04
CA SER A 382 -15.75 -27.91 29.05
C SER A 382 -14.55 -27.78 29.98
N GLY A 383 -13.41 -28.39 29.66
CA GLY A 383 -12.13 -28.14 30.29
C GLY A 383 -11.42 -26.95 29.64
N LEU A 384 -10.69 -26.17 30.46
CA LEU A 384 -9.97 -24.97 30.03
C LEU A 384 -8.47 -25.10 30.28
N ALA A 385 -7.67 -24.95 29.22
CA ALA A 385 -6.22 -24.81 29.30
C ALA A 385 -5.80 -23.40 28.84
N THR A 386 -5.13 -22.64 29.69
CA THR A 386 -4.67 -21.28 29.39
C THR A 386 -3.16 -21.17 29.53
N ASP A 387 -2.52 -20.46 28.60
CA ASP A 387 -1.06 -20.19 28.61
C ASP A 387 -0.20 -21.46 28.66
N THR A 388 -0.60 -22.50 27.94
CA THR A 388 0.17 -23.76 27.89
C THR A 388 1.40 -23.57 27.00
N THR A 389 2.58 -23.91 27.51
CA THR A 389 3.85 -23.91 26.77
C THR A 389 4.23 -25.34 26.39
N LEU A 390 4.30 -25.63 25.10
CA LEU A 390 4.69 -26.93 24.57
C LEU A 390 6.15 -26.88 24.11
N ASN A 391 7.06 -27.47 24.88
CA ASN A 391 8.47 -27.61 24.51
C ASN A 391 8.69 -28.80 23.55
N SER A 392 9.94 -29.02 23.13
CA SER A 392 10.30 -30.13 22.23
C SER A 392 9.78 -31.48 22.70
N GLY A 393 8.93 -32.09 21.85
CA GLY A 393 8.28 -33.37 22.10
C GLY A 393 7.11 -33.31 23.08
N GLY A 394 6.73 -32.13 23.59
CA GLY A 394 5.53 -31.94 24.40
C GLY A 394 4.27 -31.98 23.53
N PHE A 395 3.19 -32.54 24.08
CA PHE A 395 1.96 -32.81 23.35
C PHE A 395 0.73 -32.27 24.09
N GLN A 396 -0.15 -31.59 23.35
CA GLN A 396 -1.46 -31.16 23.85
C GLN A 396 -2.55 -31.67 22.90
N LEU A 397 -3.54 -32.37 23.44
CA LEU A 397 -4.73 -32.81 22.73
C LEU A 397 -5.96 -32.04 23.22
N ILE A 398 -6.62 -31.35 22.30
CA ILE A 398 -7.88 -30.64 22.55
C ILE A 398 -9.00 -31.45 21.91
N SER A 399 -9.78 -32.11 22.76
CA SER A 399 -10.88 -32.98 22.37
C SER A 399 -12.19 -32.20 22.23
N SER A 400 -13.26 -32.89 21.81
CA SER A 400 -14.60 -32.30 21.66
C SER A 400 -15.04 -31.51 22.90
N GLY A 401 -15.41 -30.24 22.70
CA GLY A 401 -15.84 -29.30 23.74
C GLY A 401 -14.71 -28.73 24.61
N GLY A 402 -13.46 -29.15 24.43
CA GLY A 402 -12.30 -28.59 25.14
C GLY A 402 -11.83 -27.27 24.53
N LEU A 403 -11.30 -26.39 25.37
CA LEU A 403 -10.77 -25.08 24.96
C LEU A 403 -9.33 -24.90 25.43
N ALA A 404 -8.44 -24.63 24.49
CA ALA A 404 -7.11 -24.11 24.78
C ALA A 404 -6.97 -22.67 24.30
N THR A 405 -6.46 -21.78 25.15
CA THR A 405 -6.19 -20.38 24.77
C THR A 405 -4.75 -20.00 25.08
N SER A 406 -4.18 -19.14 24.22
CA SER A 406 -2.85 -18.55 24.41
C SER A 406 -1.72 -19.60 24.51
N SER A 407 -1.89 -20.74 23.82
CA SER A 407 -0.85 -21.77 23.82
C SER A 407 0.37 -21.31 23.01
N THR A 408 1.56 -21.56 23.52
CA THR A 408 2.84 -21.32 22.82
C THR A 408 3.46 -22.66 22.45
N ILE A 409 3.68 -22.89 21.16
CA ILE A 409 4.25 -24.13 20.63
C ILE A 409 5.69 -23.87 20.21
N ASN A 410 6.66 -24.34 20.99
CA ASN A 410 8.09 -24.24 20.70
C ASN A 410 8.54 -25.37 19.75
N SER A 411 9.83 -25.36 19.36
CA SER A 411 10.41 -26.35 18.44
C SER A 411 10.03 -27.77 18.81
N SER A 412 9.47 -28.50 17.85
CA SER A 412 9.01 -29.89 17.96
C SER A 412 7.88 -30.14 18.99
N GLY A 413 7.27 -29.10 19.56
CA GLY A 413 6.02 -29.20 20.30
C GLY A 413 4.84 -29.42 19.35
N ARG A 414 3.81 -30.17 19.79
CA ARG A 414 2.64 -30.49 18.97
C ARG A 414 1.32 -30.23 19.69
N GLN A 415 0.46 -29.43 19.08
CA GLN A 415 -0.93 -29.26 19.49
C GLN A 415 -1.87 -29.90 18.47
N TYR A 416 -2.79 -30.76 18.92
CA TYR A 416 -3.84 -31.35 18.11
C TYR A 416 -5.20 -30.82 18.53
N VAL A 417 -5.92 -30.22 17.58
CA VAL A 417 -7.30 -29.78 17.75
C VAL A 417 -8.20 -30.78 17.01
N SER A 418 -8.85 -31.64 17.78
CA SER A 418 -9.74 -32.69 17.26
C SER A 418 -11.15 -32.16 17.00
N SER A 419 -12.03 -33.01 16.44
CA SER A 419 -13.43 -32.69 16.16
C SER A 419 -14.14 -32.08 17.38
N GLY A 420 -14.66 -30.86 17.22
CA GLY A 420 -15.35 -30.09 18.26
C GLY A 420 -14.45 -29.45 19.32
N GLY A 421 -13.13 -29.61 19.22
CA GLY A 421 -12.16 -28.90 20.07
C GLY A 421 -11.85 -27.50 19.51
N SER A 422 -11.45 -26.59 20.39
CA SER A 422 -11.14 -25.20 20.03
C SER A 422 -9.80 -24.71 20.57
N ALA A 423 -9.00 -24.08 19.69
CA ALA A 423 -7.77 -23.39 20.05
C ALA A 423 -7.84 -21.90 19.67
N THR A 424 -7.56 -21.00 20.61
CA THR A 424 -7.57 -19.54 20.36
C THR A 424 -6.23 -18.91 20.72
N PHE A 425 -5.79 -17.90 19.95
CA PHE A 425 -4.56 -17.15 20.22
C PHE A 425 -3.30 -18.02 20.35
N THR A 426 -3.25 -19.11 19.58
CA THR A 426 -2.07 -19.98 19.58
C THR A 426 -0.91 -19.29 18.87
N THR A 427 0.27 -19.30 19.48
CA THR A 427 1.52 -18.83 18.87
C THR A 427 2.41 -20.03 18.53
N ILE A 428 2.75 -20.17 17.26
CA ILE A 428 3.60 -21.26 16.75
C ILE A 428 4.98 -20.69 16.47
N MET A 429 5.99 -21.15 17.21
CA MET A 429 7.40 -20.78 17.03
C MET A 429 8.10 -21.74 16.06
N THR A 430 9.39 -21.51 15.81
CA THR A 430 10.23 -22.34 14.93
C THR A 430 10.09 -23.82 15.22
N GLU A 431 9.76 -24.61 14.20
CA GLU A 431 9.49 -26.07 14.24
C GLU A 431 8.32 -26.50 15.15
N GLY A 432 7.57 -25.58 15.73
CA GLY A 432 6.32 -25.87 16.41
C GLY A 432 5.24 -26.27 15.40
N GLN A 433 4.36 -27.20 15.79
CA GLN A 433 3.32 -27.71 14.90
C GLN A 433 1.94 -27.68 15.54
N GLN A 434 0.98 -27.14 14.80
CA GLN A 434 -0.44 -27.22 15.15
C GLN A 434 -1.19 -28.03 14.08
N TYR A 435 -1.98 -29.00 14.50
CA TYR A 435 -2.80 -29.84 13.64
C TYR A 435 -4.28 -29.58 13.91
N ILE A 436 -5.01 -29.08 12.93
CA ILE A 436 -6.46 -28.87 12.99
C ILE A 436 -7.12 -29.97 12.17
N SER A 437 -7.69 -30.95 12.87
CA SER A 437 -8.35 -32.12 12.25
C SER A 437 -9.79 -31.80 11.87
N THR A 438 -10.46 -32.74 11.19
CA THR A 438 -11.87 -32.63 10.81
C THR A 438 -12.77 -32.19 11.97
N GLY A 439 -13.48 -31.08 11.77
CA GLY A 439 -14.40 -30.51 12.77
C GLY A 439 -13.72 -29.77 13.95
N GLY A 440 -12.39 -29.70 13.99
CA GLY A 440 -11.66 -28.84 14.94
C GLY A 440 -11.63 -27.39 14.48
N THR A 441 -11.51 -26.46 15.43
CA THR A 441 -11.48 -25.01 15.14
C THR A 441 -10.26 -24.31 15.73
N ALA A 442 -9.59 -23.47 14.95
CA ALA A 442 -8.59 -22.54 15.47
C ALA A 442 -8.84 -21.09 15.05
N THR A 443 -8.61 -20.15 15.97
CA THR A 443 -8.86 -18.72 15.73
C THR A 443 -7.68 -17.89 16.20
N ALA A 444 -7.31 -16.87 15.43
CA ALA A 444 -6.24 -15.94 15.75
C ALA A 444 -4.89 -16.63 16.01
N THR A 445 -4.56 -17.64 15.19
CA THR A 445 -3.25 -18.30 15.27
C THR A 445 -2.19 -17.38 14.68
N THR A 446 -1.06 -17.22 15.38
CA THR A 446 0.13 -16.52 14.85
C THR A 446 1.22 -17.54 14.56
N ILE A 447 1.66 -17.62 13.31
CA ILE A 447 2.71 -18.53 12.84
C ILE A 447 3.98 -17.71 12.61
N ASN A 448 4.99 -17.92 13.46
CA ASN A 448 6.30 -17.26 13.34
C ASN A 448 7.29 -18.11 12.52
N SER A 449 8.51 -17.59 12.30
CA SER A 449 9.56 -18.23 11.49
C SER A 449 9.79 -19.68 11.86
N GLY A 450 9.62 -20.57 10.89
CA GLY A 450 9.73 -22.02 10.99
C GLY A 450 8.53 -22.73 11.63
N GLY A 451 7.51 -22.01 12.10
CA GLY A 451 6.28 -22.59 12.64
C GLY A 451 5.37 -23.13 11.54
N VAL A 452 4.60 -24.17 11.86
CA VAL A 452 3.73 -24.84 10.88
C VAL A 452 2.33 -25.10 11.42
N GLN A 453 1.31 -24.73 10.64
CA GLN A 453 -0.08 -25.11 10.88
C GLN A 453 -0.58 -26.02 9.75
N PHE A 454 -1.10 -27.19 10.11
CA PHE A 454 -1.75 -28.13 9.19
C PHE A 454 -3.26 -28.11 9.41
N ILE A 455 -4.02 -27.93 8.33
CA ILE A 455 -5.48 -27.86 8.34
C ILE A 455 -6.00 -28.98 7.43
N ASP A 456 -6.51 -30.05 8.03
CA ASP A 456 -7.02 -31.24 7.36
C ASP A 456 -8.45 -31.54 7.85
N GLY A 457 -9.45 -31.04 7.12
CA GLY A 457 -10.87 -31.09 7.50
C GLY A 457 -11.35 -30.03 8.51
N GLY A 458 -10.44 -29.25 9.09
CA GLY A 458 -10.74 -28.26 10.14
C GLY A 458 -11.09 -26.87 9.60
N LEU A 459 -11.55 -25.99 10.50
CA LEU A 459 -11.78 -24.56 10.22
C LEU A 459 -10.77 -23.69 10.97
N VAL A 460 -10.10 -22.81 10.23
CA VAL A 460 -9.18 -21.82 10.80
C VAL A 460 -9.58 -20.41 10.37
N THR A 461 -9.57 -19.46 11.31
CA THR A 461 -9.95 -18.07 11.05
C THR A 461 -8.90 -17.09 11.59
N SER A 462 -8.68 -15.99 10.88
CA SER A 462 -7.80 -14.88 11.30
C SER A 462 -6.36 -15.30 11.59
N THR A 463 -5.80 -16.20 10.78
CA THR A 463 -4.39 -16.61 10.95
C THR A 463 -3.45 -15.53 10.42
N ILE A 464 -2.38 -15.26 11.16
CA ILE A 464 -1.27 -14.40 10.73
C ILE A 464 -0.06 -15.27 10.48
N ILE A 465 0.48 -15.22 9.26
CA ILE A 465 1.67 -15.95 8.85
C ILE A 465 2.81 -14.94 8.68
N ASN A 466 3.80 -14.99 9.58
CA ASN A 466 5.00 -14.15 9.51
C ASN A 466 6.11 -14.82 8.70
N GLY A 467 7.23 -14.11 8.50
CA GLY A 467 8.37 -14.58 7.70
C GLY A 467 8.83 -15.99 8.08
N ASP A 468 8.98 -16.85 7.08
CA ASP A 468 9.29 -18.29 7.16
C ASP A 468 8.25 -19.15 7.92
N GLY A 469 7.06 -18.63 8.21
CA GLY A 469 5.93 -19.40 8.73
C GLY A 469 5.17 -20.11 7.61
N TYR A 470 4.60 -21.28 7.90
CA TYR A 470 3.88 -22.09 6.91
C TYR A 470 2.47 -22.49 7.37
N GLN A 471 1.49 -22.31 6.48
CA GLN A 471 0.15 -22.86 6.64
C GLN A 471 -0.17 -23.81 5.47
N TYR A 472 -0.61 -25.03 5.79
CA TYR A 472 -1.02 -26.03 4.82
C TYR A 472 -2.53 -26.27 4.94
N VAL A 473 -3.29 -25.84 3.92
CA VAL A 473 -4.72 -26.09 3.78
C VAL A 473 -4.91 -27.28 2.84
N SER A 474 -5.35 -28.41 3.39
CA SER A 474 -5.50 -29.68 2.67
C SER A 474 -6.97 -30.14 2.66
N ASN A 475 -7.23 -31.40 2.29
CA ASN A 475 -8.56 -31.93 2.03
C ASN A 475 -9.60 -31.60 3.13
N GLY A 476 -10.68 -30.90 2.77
CA GLY A 476 -11.74 -30.48 3.67
C GLY A 476 -11.34 -29.35 4.65
N GLY A 477 -10.08 -28.92 4.64
CA GLY A 477 -9.60 -27.81 5.44
C GLY A 477 -10.06 -26.46 4.87
N THR A 478 -10.46 -25.55 5.75
CA THR A 478 -10.89 -24.20 5.38
C THR A 478 -10.09 -23.15 6.19
N ALA A 479 -9.49 -22.18 5.49
CA ALA A 479 -8.81 -21.05 6.11
C ALA A 479 -9.48 -19.72 5.68
N THR A 480 -9.96 -18.93 6.63
CA THR A 480 -10.57 -17.62 6.32
C THR A 480 -9.81 -16.46 6.96
N SER A 481 -9.83 -15.30 6.30
CA SER A 481 -9.22 -14.06 6.82
C SER A 481 -7.73 -14.22 7.15
N THR A 482 -7.01 -14.98 6.33
CA THR A 482 -5.57 -15.22 6.54
C THR A 482 -4.76 -14.01 6.06
N ILE A 483 -3.86 -13.53 6.90
CA ILE A 483 -2.89 -12.48 6.58
C ILE A 483 -1.53 -13.13 6.39
N ILE A 484 -0.94 -12.98 5.20
CA ILE A 484 0.38 -13.51 4.86
C ILE A 484 1.36 -12.35 4.75
N ASN A 485 2.17 -12.15 5.79
CA ASN A 485 3.21 -11.11 5.82
C ASN A 485 4.45 -11.54 5.03
N SER A 486 5.37 -10.60 4.83
CA SER A 486 6.64 -10.81 4.12
C SER A 486 7.36 -12.09 4.56
N GLY A 487 7.64 -12.97 3.60
CA GLY A 487 8.29 -14.28 3.81
C GLY A 487 7.38 -15.41 4.32
N GLY A 488 6.15 -15.13 4.73
CA GLY A 488 5.17 -16.16 5.10
C GLY A 488 4.60 -16.89 3.88
N VAL A 489 4.20 -18.16 4.03
CA VAL A 489 3.68 -18.98 2.92
C VAL A 489 2.41 -19.73 3.32
N GLN A 490 1.39 -19.64 2.47
CA GLN A 490 0.20 -20.51 2.51
C GLN A 490 0.17 -21.45 1.30
N TYR A 491 0.00 -22.74 1.56
CA TYR A 491 -0.25 -23.76 0.55
C TYR A 491 -1.72 -24.18 0.60
N VAL A 492 -2.40 -24.14 -0.54
CA VAL A 492 -3.78 -24.65 -0.68
C VAL A 492 -3.76 -25.80 -1.66
N SER A 493 -4.01 -27.01 -1.17
CA SER A 493 -3.93 -28.26 -1.94
C SER A 493 -5.31 -28.83 -2.27
N SER A 494 -5.36 -29.99 -2.93
CA SER A 494 -6.60 -30.66 -3.32
C SER A 494 -7.61 -30.77 -2.17
N GLY A 495 -8.83 -30.25 -2.40
CA GLY A 495 -9.92 -30.24 -1.43
C GLY A 495 -9.80 -29.19 -0.33
N GLY A 496 -8.72 -28.40 -0.29
CA GLY A 496 -8.55 -27.27 0.61
C GLY A 496 -9.16 -25.98 0.06
N SER A 497 -9.68 -25.15 0.95
CA SER A 497 -10.30 -23.86 0.61
C SER A 497 -9.73 -22.71 1.43
N ALA A 498 -9.41 -21.59 0.77
CA ALA A 498 -9.07 -20.36 1.47
C ALA A 498 -9.92 -19.18 0.99
N THR A 499 -10.33 -18.31 1.92
CA THR A 499 -11.18 -17.14 1.62
C THR A 499 -10.69 -15.90 2.35
N ASP A 500 -10.84 -14.72 1.74
CA ASP A 500 -10.47 -13.43 2.32
C ASP A 500 -8.98 -13.37 2.69
N VAL A 501 -8.11 -13.76 1.76
CA VAL A 501 -6.66 -13.81 1.99
C VAL A 501 -6.03 -12.47 1.64
N THR A 502 -5.24 -11.90 2.56
CA THR A 502 -4.48 -10.66 2.35
C THR A 502 -2.98 -10.96 2.36
N MET A 503 -2.27 -10.62 1.28
CA MET A 503 -0.83 -10.86 1.15
C MET A 503 -0.04 -9.56 1.19
N ASN A 504 0.70 -9.33 2.27
CA ASN A 504 1.54 -8.15 2.52
C ASN A 504 3.03 -8.52 2.41
N GLY A 505 3.48 -8.91 1.22
CA GLY A 505 4.85 -9.42 0.97
C GLY A 505 4.98 -10.95 1.02
N GLY A 506 3.93 -11.65 1.44
CA GLY A 506 3.91 -13.12 1.56
C GLY A 506 3.55 -13.84 0.27
N SER A 507 3.60 -15.18 0.30
CA SER A 507 3.29 -16.03 -0.85
C SER A 507 2.09 -16.95 -0.60
N GLN A 508 1.25 -17.13 -1.62
CA GLN A 508 0.21 -18.15 -1.66
C GLN A 508 0.41 -19.06 -2.88
N ILE A 509 0.44 -20.36 -2.66
CA ILE A 509 0.60 -21.37 -3.70
C ILE A 509 -0.62 -22.29 -3.70
N ILE A 510 -1.34 -22.32 -4.83
CA ILE A 510 -2.55 -23.11 -5.03
C ILE A 510 -2.21 -24.29 -5.94
N TRP A 511 -2.32 -25.50 -5.44
CA TRP A 511 -2.10 -26.73 -6.21
C TRP A 511 -3.40 -27.26 -6.84
N GLU A 512 -3.28 -28.35 -7.59
CA GLU A 512 -4.41 -29.02 -8.23
C GLU A 512 -5.55 -29.32 -7.24
N GLY A 513 -6.76 -28.87 -7.59
CA GLY A 513 -7.97 -29.06 -6.78
C GLY A 513 -8.08 -28.15 -5.55
N GLY A 514 -7.12 -27.25 -5.32
CA GLY A 514 -7.24 -26.18 -4.32
C GLY A 514 -8.06 -25.01 -4.85
N THR A 515 -8.92 -24.44 -4.00
CA THR A 515 -9.78 -23.31 -4.37
C THR A 515 -9.56 -22.12 -3.44
N VAL A 516 -9.40 -20.92 -4.00
CA VAL A 516 -9.26 -19.69 -3.20
C VAL A 516 -10.22 -18.61 -3.69
N THR A 517 -10.84 -17.89 -2.78
CA THR A 517 -11.75 -16.78 -3.11
C THR A 517 -11.38 -15.50 -2.36
N SER A 518 -11.66 -14.34 -2.95
CA SER A 518 -11.45 -13.02 -2.32
C SER A 518 -10.01 -12.81 -1.86
N VAL A 519 -9.11 -12.52 -2.80
CA VAL A 519 -7.68 -12.37 -2.50
C VAL A 519 -7.22 -10.93 -2.76
N GLY A 520 -6.54 -10.33 -1.78
CA GLY A 520 -5.82 -9.06 -1.95
C GLY A 520 -4.31 -9.30 -2.02
N ILE A 521 -3.70 -9.04 -3.17
CA ILE A 521 -2.24 -9.10 -3.37
C ILE A 521 -1.67 -7.69 -3.25
N ASN A 522 -1.02 -7.37 -2.13
CA ASN A 522 -0.39 -6.08 -1.90
C ASN A 522 1.11 -6.11 -2.26
N SER A 523 1.82 -5.01 -2.01
CA SER A 523 3.23 -4.85 -2.35
C SER A 523 4.10 -6.01 -1.85
N GLY A 524 4.84 -6.63 -2.78
CA GLY A 524 5.69 -7.79 -2.56
C GLY A 524 4.94 -9.13 -2.44
N GLY A 525 3.61 -9.11 -2.45
CA GLY A 525 2.79 -10.32 -2.40
C GLY A 525 2.87 -11.11 -3.70
N LEU A 526 2.93 -12.44 -3.61
CA LEU A 526 2.99 -13.35 -4.75
C LEU A 526 1.93 -14.45 -4.63
N GLN A 527 1.03 -14.52 -5.60
CA GLN A 527 0.13 -15.65 -5.75
C GLN A 527 0.55 -16.50 -6.96
N THR A 528 0.71 -17.81 -6.75
CA THR A 528 0.98 -18.76 -7.84
C THR A 528 -0.12 -19.81 -7.88
N LEU A 529 -0.85 -19.86 -9.00
CA LEU A 529 -1.83 -20.90 -9.28
C LEU A 529 -1.14 -21.97 -10.12
N GLY A 530 -0.87 -23.14 -9.53
CA GLY A 530 -0.42 -24.31 -10.27
C GLY A 530 -1.50 -24.85 -11.22
N SER A 531 -1.11 -25.78 -12.09
CA SER A 531 -2.06 -26.46 -12.98
C SER A 531 -3.18 -27.12 -12.16
N GLY A 532 -4.44 -26.86 -12.54
CA GLY A 532 -5.63 -27.34 -11.81
C GLY A 532 -5.98 -26.59 -10.52
N GLY A 533 -5.21 -25.57 -10.11
CA GLY A 533 -5.57 -24.65 -9.03
C GLY A 533 -6.52 -23.56 -9.53
N ALA A 534 -7.43 -23.11 -8.66
CA ALA A 534 -8.46 -22.14 -9.05
C ALA A 534 -8.59 -20.95 -8.07
N THR A 535 -8.78 -19.75 -8.60
CA THR A 535 -9.07 -18.55 -7.79
C THR A 535 -10.22 -17.72 -8.34
N ILE A 536 -11.01 -17.10 -7.46
CA ILE A 536 -12.10 -16.18 -7.83
C ILE A 536 -11.98 -14.87 -7.03
N PHE A 537 -12.21 -13.73 -7.67
CA PHE A 537 -12.15 -12.40 -7.05
C PHE A 537 -10.77 -12.06 -6.48
N THR A 538 -9.77 -11.99 -7.36
CA THR A 538 -8.43 -11.52 -6.98
C THR A 538 -8.28 -10.03 -7.27
N THR A 539 -7.75 -9.27 -6.33
CA THR A 539 -7.34 -7.87 -6.51
C THR A 539 -5.83 -7.78 -6.38
N ILE A 540 -5.17 -7.29 -7.42
CA ILE A 540 -3.71 -7.12 -7.47
C ILE A 540 -3.40 -5.62 -7.35
N ASN A 541 -2.71 -5.23 -6.28
CA ASN A 541 -2.32 -3.85 -6.00
C ASN A 541 -0.85 -3.61 -6.39
N SER A 542 -0.36 -2.39 -6.18
CA SER A 542 1.00 -1.98 -6.54
C SER A 542 2.08 -2.94 -6.03
N ASN A 543 2.95 -3.40 -6.93
CA ASN A 543 3.99 -4.42 -6.72
C ASN A 543 3.49 -5.79 -6.24
N GLY A 544 2.20 -6.07 -6.37
CA GLY A 544 1.62 -7.39 -6.22
C GLY A 544 1.71 -8.18 -7.53
N LEU A 545 1.91 -9.50 -7.43
CA LEU A 545 2.12 -10.37 -8.57
C LEU A 545 1.24 -11.62 -8.51
N GLN A 546 0.53 -11.93 -9.60
CA GLN A 546 -0.15 -13.21 -9.79
C GLN A 546 0.46 -13.97 -10.98
N ARG A 547 0.78 -15.26 -10.79
CA ARG A 547 1.20 -16.21 -11.83
C ARG A 547 0.14 -17.29 -12.00
N VAL A 548 -0.40 -17.43 -13.21
CA VAL A 548 -1.55 -18.28 -13.50
C VAL A 548 -1.14 -19.42 -14.44
N PHE A 549 -0.94 -20.62 -13.90
CA PHE A 549 -0.85 -21.88 -14.65
C PHE A 549 -2.14 -22.70 -14.57
N GLY A 550 -3.05 -22.35 -13.65
CA GLY A 550 -4.40 -22.90 -13.50
C GLY A 550 -5.46 -21.93 -14.00
N THR A 551 -6.54 -21.73 -13.24
CA THR A 551 -7.68 -20.88 -13.65
C THR A 551 -7.91 -19.74 -12.67
N THR A 552 -8.07 -18.52 -13.18
CA THR A 552 -8.54 -17.38 -12.38
C THR A 552 -9.77 -16.73 -13.01
N THR A 553 -10.71 -16.28 -12.18
CA THR A 553 -11.93 -15.59 -12.61
C THR A 553 -12.11 -14.29 -11.83
N SER A 554 -12.52 -13.22 -12.53
CA SER A 554 -12.80 -11.91 -11.94
C SER A 554 -11.59 -11.29 -11.24
N THR A 555 -10.46 -11.22 -11.94
CA THR A 555 -9.27 -10.53 -11.42
C THR A 555 -9.33 -9.03 -11.72
N THR A 556 -9.08 -8.19 -10.71
CA THR A 556 -8.87 -6.74 -10.88
C THR A 556 -7.39 -6.42 -10.69
N ILE A 557 -6.78 -5.79 -11.70
CA ILE A 557 -5.38 -5.35 -11.66
C ILE A 557 -5.36 -3.83 -11.51
N ASN A 558 -4.95 -3.34 -10.34
CA ASN A 558 -4.82 -1.91 -10.05
C ASN A 558 -3.42 -1.40 -10.42
N ASN A 559 -3.18 -0.10 -10.26
CA ASN A 559 -1.92 0.57 -10.59
C ASN A 559 -0.68 -0.13 -9.99
N GLY A 560 0.25 -0.53 -10.84
CA GLY A 560 1.50 -1.21 -10.50
C GLY A 560 1.33 -2.70 -10.15
N GLY A 561 0.13 -3.28 -10.29
CA GLY A 561 -0.10 -4.71 -10.16
C GLY A 561 0.15 -5.45 -11.47
N SER A 562 0.58 -6.71 -11.39
CA SER A 562 0.86 -7.53 -12.58
C SER A 562 0.26 -8.93 -12.50
N GLN A 563 -0.33 -9.38 -13.61
CA GLN A 563 -0.77 -10.77 -13.80
C GLN A 563 -0.04 -11.41 -14.99
N TYR A 564 0.53 -12.59 -14.79
CA TYR A 564 1.11 -13.41 -15.85
C TYR A 564 0.26 -14.66 -16.05
N VAL A 565 -0.39 -14.77 -17.19
CA VAL A 565 -1.13 -15.96 -17.62
C VAL A 565 -0.20 -16.83 -18.45
N HIS A 566 0.27 -17.91 -17.85
CA HIS A 566 1.22 -18.83 -18.47
C HIS A 566 0.53 -19.82 -19.40
N ALA A 567 1.29 -20.46 -20.30
CA ALA A 567 0.80 -21.52 -21.16
C ALA A 567 0.05 -22.61 -20.36
N GLY A 568 -1.16 -22.96 -20.80
CA GLY A 568 -2.07 -23.88 -20.10
C GLY A 568 -2.94 -23.22 -19.02
N GLY A 569 -2.64 -21.99 -18.63
CA GLY A 569 -3.46 -21.20 -17.71
C GLY A 569 -4.58 -20.42 -18.43
N LEU A 570 -5.65 -20.16 -17.69
CA LEU A 570 -6.84 -19.44 -18.16
C LEU A 570 -7.22 -18.30 -17.19
N ALA A 571 -7.28 -17.06 -17.69
CA ALA A 571 -7.82 -15.92 -16.97
C ALA A 571 -9.13 -15.45 -17.60
N THR A 572 -10.21 -15.41 -16.82
CA THR A 572 -11.55 -15.00 -17.28
C THR A 572 -12.02 -13.75 -16.54
N TYR A 573 -12.70 -12.84 -17.23
CA TYR A 573 -13.25 -11.61 -16.64
C TYR A 573 -12.19 -10.76 -15.92
N THR A 574 -11.03 -10.58 -16.53
CA THR A 574 -9.99 -9.72 -15.95
C THR A 574 -10.29 -8.25 -16.26
N THR A 575 -10.23 -7.37 -15.25
CA THR A 575 -10.31 -5.92 -15.42
C THR A 575 -8.94 -5.31 -15.12
N ILE A 576 -8.33 -4.70 -16.13
CA ILE A 576 -7.03 -4.03 -16.04
C ILE A 576 -7.28 -2.53 -15.93
N LYS A 577 -6.95 -1.94 -14.78
CA LYS A 577 -7.09 -0.49 -14.56
C LYS A 577 -5.81 0.26 -14.90
N SER A 578 -5.87 1.59 -14.79
CA SER A 578 -4.73 2.50 -14.99
C SER A 578 -3.46 2.02 -14.27
N GLY A 579 -2.39 1.80 -15.04
CA GLY A 579 -1.09 1.33 -14.57
C GLY A 579 -1.02 -0.16 -14.19
N GLY A 580 -2.11 -0.92 -14.34
CA GLY A 580 -2.10 -2.37 -14.20
C GLY A 580 -1.69 -3.07 -15.50
N GLU A 581 -1.06 -4.23 -15.38
CA GLU A 581 -0.57 -4.99 -16.54
C GLU A 581 -0.96 -6.48 -16.49
N GLN A 582 -1.37 -7.02 -17.64
CA GLN A 582 -1.55 -8.46 -17.86
C GLN A 582 -0.66 -8.94 -19.01
N GLU A 583 0.16 -9.96 -18.79
CA GLU A 583 0.87 -10.68 -19.85
C GLU A 583 0.27 -12.06 -20.08
N VAL A 584 0.03 -12.42 -21.33
CA VAL A 584 -0.70 -13.62 -21.74
C VAL A 584 0.13 -14.46 -22.70
N THR A 585 0.60 -15.60 -22.21
CA THR A 585 1.16 -16.72 -23.01
C THR A 585 0.23 -17.94 -23.03
N GLY A 586 -0.77 -17.97 -22.14
CA GLY A 586 -1.89 -18.92 -22.13
C GLY A 586 -3.14 -18.32 -22.78
N GLU A 587 -4.28 -18.38 -22.08
CA GLU A 587 -5.56 -17.86 -22.57
C GLU A 587 -6.15 -16.80 -21.63
N ALA A 588 -6.54 -15.65 -22.19
CA ALA A 588 -7.32 -14.63 -21.51
C ALA A 588 -8.68 -14.45 -22.21
N ASN A 589 -9.78 -14.46 -21.46
CA ASN A 589 -11.13 -14.38 -22.01
C ASN A 589 -11.94 -13.31 -21.28
N GLN A 590 -12.67 -12.48 -22.03
CA GLN A 590 -13.49 -11.39 -21.50
C GLN A 590 -12.68 -10.41 -20.66
N THR A 591 -11.53 -9.99 -21.19
CA THR A 591 -10.70 -8.96 -20.53
C THR A 591 -11.25 -7.57 -20.85
N ILE A 592 -11.35 -6.71 -19.83
CA ILE A 592 -11.65 -5.29 -19.97
C ILE A 592 -10.36 -4.52 -19.66
N ILE A 593 -9.88 -3.74 -20.61
CA ILE A 593 -8.73 -2.85 -20.45
C ILE A 593 -9.25 -1.43 -20.32
N SER A 594 -9.29 -0.91 -19.09
CA SER A 594 -9.71 0.46 -18.80
C SER A 594 -8.58 1.47 -19.08
N SER A 595 -8.90 2.76 -19.00
CA SER A 595 -7.96 3.87 -19.24
C SER A 595 -6.63 3.71 -18.52
N GLY A 596 -5.54 3.69 -19.30
CA GLY A 596 -4.17 3.52 -18.84
C GLY A 596 -3.77 2.09 -18.43
N GLY A 597 -4.64 1.10 -18.58
CA GLY A 597 -4.30 -0.32 -18.39
C GLY A 597 -3.65 -0.93 -19.64
N ALA A 598 -2.86 -1.99 -19.46
CA ALA A 598 -2.16 -2.66 -20.56
C ALA A 598 -2.31 -4.19 -20.55
N GLN A 599 -2.58 -4.77 -21.73
CA GLN A 599 -2.50 -6.21 -21.97
C GLN A 599 -1.44 -6.52 -23.03
N TYR A 600 -0.60 -7.51 -22.76
CA TYR A 600 0.41 -8.04 -23.67
C TYR A 600 0.06 -9.48 -24.03
N VAL A 601 -0.36 -9.73 -25.26
CA VAL A 601 -0.65 -11.07 -25.79
C VAL A 601 0.61 -11.57 -26.50
N SER A 602 1.43 -12.33 -25.79
CA SER A 602 2.71 -12.86 -26.28
C SER A 602 2.51 -13.93 -27.37
N ALA A 603 3.58 -14.26 -28.10
CA ALA A 603 3.53 -15.30 -29.14
C ALA A 603 3.04 -16.64 -28.56
N GLY A 604 2.06 -17.26 -29.22
CA GLY A 604 1.37 -18.47 -28.74
C GLY A 604 0.26 -18.23 -27.72
N GLY A 605 0.15 -17.04 -27.14
CA GLY A 605 -0.96 -16.63 -26.28
C GLY A 605 -2.20 -16.28 -27.08
N LYS A 606 -3.37 -16.44 -26.45
CA LYS A 606 -4.69 -16.12 -27.02
C LYS A 606 -5.48 -15.20 -26.10
N ALA A 607 -6.01 -14.10 -26.64
CA ALA A 607 -7.01 -13.28 -25.97
C ALA A 607 -8.35 -13.31 -26.73
N THR A 608 -9.47 -13.51 -26.04
CA THR A 608 -10.79 -13.63 -26.66
C THR A 608 -11.80 -12.70 -25.99
N SER A 609 -12.67 -12.08 -26.79
CA SER A 609 -13.72 -11.17 -26.29
C SER A 609 -13.14 -10.00 -25.47
N THR A 610 -12.03 -9.42 -25.92
CA THR A 610 -11.40 -8.30 -25.21
C THR A 610 -12.09 -6.99 -25.54
N THR A 611 -12.40 -6.18 -24.51
CA THR A 611 -12.89 -4.82 -24.66
C THR A 611 -11.81 -3.84 -24.20
N ILE A 612 -11.46 -2.89 -25.06
CA ILE A 612 -10.43 -1.87 -24.80
C ILE A 612 -11.13 -0.52 -24.73
N GLU A 613 -11.22 0.05 -23.53
CA GLU A 613 -11.84 1.37 -23.31
C GLU A 613 -10.84 2.51 -23.62
N SER A 614 -11.30 3.76 -23.53
CA SER A 614 -10.50 4.97 -23.78
C SER A 614 -9.14 4.93 -23.08
N ASP A 615 -8.04 5.13 -23.83
CA ASP A 615 -6.65 5.06 -23.37
C ASP A 615 -6.15 3.68 -22.87
N GLY A 616 -6.95 2.61 -22.99
CA GLY A 616 -6.49 1.24 -22.77
C GLY A 616 -5.58 0.78 -23.92
N GLN A 617 -4.59 -0.05 -23.62
CA GLN A 617 -3.64 -0.56 -24.61
C GLN A 617 -3.58 -2.09 -24.64
N GLN A 618 -3.73 -2.67 -25.84
CA GLN A 618 -3.46 -4.08 -26.10
C GLN A 618 -2.29 -4.20 -27.08
N LYS A 619 -1.33 -5.06 -26.75
CA LYS A 619 -0.15 -5.33 -27.58
C LYS A 619 -0.10 -6.80 -27.94
N VAL A 620 -0.11 -7.13 -29.23
CA VAL A 620 -0.36 -8.49 -29.70
C VAL A 620 0.77 -9.01 -30.58
N PHE A 621 1.38 -10.11 -30.13
CA PHE A 621 2.32 -10.96 -30.86
C PHE A 621 1.74 -12.37 -31.10
N GLY A 622 0.66 -12.73 -30.42
CA GLY A 622 -0.07 -13.99 -30.55
C GLY A 622 -1.38 -13.85 -31.35
N THR A 623 -2.47 -14.40 -30.81
CA THR A 623 -3.79 -14.38 -31.45
C THR A 623 -4.81 -13.62 -30.60
N ILE A 624 -5.60 -12.75 -31.22
CA ILE A 624 -6.81 -12.18 -30.62
C ILE A 624 -8.06 -12.65 -31.37
N THR A 625 -9.18 -12.77 -30.68
CA THR A 625 -10.48 -13.17 -31.24
C THR A 625 -11.57 -12.27 -30.66
N ASP A 626 -12.46 -11.77 -31.52
CA ASP A 626 -13.62 -10.95 -31.14
C ASP A 626 -13.25 -9.75 -30.25
N THR A 627 -12.45 -8.81 -30.76
CA THR A 627 -11.97 -7.66 -29.99
C THR A 627 -12.79 -6.40 -30.28
N THR A 628 -13.17 -5.67 -29.24
CA THR A 628 -13.85 -4.37 -29.34
C THR A 628 -12.94 -3.26 -28.82
N ILE A 629 -12.67 -2.27 -29.66
CA ILE A 629 -11.83 -1.11 -29.34
C ILE A 629 -12.73 0.13 -29.25
N ASP A 630 -12.97 0.62 -28.04
CA ASP A 630 -13.90 1.70 -27.70
C ASP A 630 -13.15 2.89 -27.08
N GLY A 631 -12.34 3.57 -27.90
CA GLY A 631 -11.49 4.69 -27.50
C GLY A 631 -10.03 4.32 -27.18
N GLY A 632 -9.72 3.03 -27.07
CA GLY A 632 -8.36 2.54 -26.79
C GLY A 632 -7.56 2.19 -28.04
N GLN A 633 -6.47 1.44 -27.85
CA GLN A 633 -5.59 1.00 -28.94
C GLN A 633 -5.29 -0.51 -28.86
N SER A 634 -5.33 -1.20 -30.00
CA SER A 634 -4.78 -2.56 -30.14
C SER A 634 -3.71 -2.59 -31.22
N TRP A 635 -2.51 -3.08 -30.91
CA TRP A 635 -1.37 -3.12 -31.82
C TRP A 635 -1.03 -4.57 -32.18
N LEU A 636 -1.16 -4.91 -33.46
CA LEU A 636 -0.77 -6.21 -34.03
C LEU A 636 0.65 -6.13 -34.59
N TRP A 637 1.57 -6.90 -34.01
CA TRP A 637 2.93 -7.06 -34.53
C TRP A 637 3.00 -8.04 -35.70
N ALA A 638 4.16 -8.08 -36.36
CA ALA A 638 4.42 -9.05 -37.42
C ALA A 638 4.18 -10.48 -36.91
N GLY A 639 3.39 -11.26 -37.68
CA GLY A 639 2.98 -12.62 -37.33
C GLY A 639 1.78 -12.71 -36.38
N ALA A 640 1.30 -11.60 -35.82
CA ALA A 640 0.08 -11.59 -35.01
C ALA A 640 -1.17 -11.79 -35.87
N VAL A 641 -2.18 -12.44 -35.28
CA VAL A 641 -3.45 -12.75 -35.95
C VAL A 641 -4.63 -12.23 -35.13
N ALA A 642 -5.49 -11.43 -35.74
CA ALA A 642 -6.83 -11.15 -35.25
C ALA A 642 -7.83 -12.04 -36.00
N ASP A 643 -8.24 -13.14 -35.37
CA ASP A 643 -9.12 -14.16 -35.93
C ASP A 643 -10.53 -14.02 -35.32
N GLY A 644 -11.47 -13.46 -36.09
CA GLY A 644 -12.80 -13.03 -35.64
C GLY A 644 -13.05 -11.55 -35.91
N GLU A 645 -14.16 -11.01 -35.40
CA GLU A 645 -14.51 -9.59 -35.61
C GLU A 645 -13.63 -8.69 -34.72
N THR A 646 -12.93 -7.73 -35.35
CA THR A 646 -12.28 -6.62 -34.65
C THR A 646 -13.08 -5.35 -34.88
N ARG A 647 -13.92 -4.98 -33.91
CA ARG A 647 -14.76 -3.77 -33.97
C ARG A 647 -13.97 -2.56 -33.45
N VAL A 648 -13.89 -1.50 -34.25
CA VAL A 648 -13.14 -0.27 -33.94
C VAL A 648 -14.09 0.93 -33.93
N ASN A 649 -14.50 1.35 -32.74
CA ASN A 649 -15.45 2.46 -32.55
C ASN A 649 -14.75 3.83 -32.59
N VAL A 650 -15.53 4.90 -32.52
CA VAL A 650 -15.05 6.29 -32.45
C VAL A 650 -13.98 6.46 -31.37
N GLY A 651 -12.83 7.04 -31.77
CA GLY A 651 -11.67 7.23 -30.88
C GLY A 651 -10.80 5.99 -30.71
N GLY A 652 -11.27 4.80 -31.08
CA GLY A 652 -10.50 3.57 -31.07
C GLY A 652 -9.54 3.46 -32.26
N GLU A 653 -8.42 2.79 -32.05
CA GLU A 653 -7.41 2.54 -33.08
C GLU A 653 -6.93 1.09 -33.10
N LEU A 654 -7.02 0.44 -34.26
CA LEU A 654 -6.32 -0.81 -34.56
C LEU A 654 -5.04 -0.47 -35.32
N LEU A 655 -3.86 -0.79 -34.79
CA LEU A 655 -2.58 -0.61 -35.47
C LEU A 655 -2.06 -1.96 -35.97
N MET A 656 -1.75 -2.06 -37.25
CA MET A 656 -1.25 -3.26 -37.90
C MET A 656 0.14 -3.02 -38.48
N ASN A 657 1.13 -3.76 -38.00
CA ASN A 657 2.44 -3.81 -38.64
C ASN A 657 2.41 -4.75 -39.85
N ALA A 658 3.33 -4.52 -40.81
CA ALA A 658 3.55 -5.45 -41.91
C ALA A 658 3.73 -6.90 -41.41
N GLY A 659 3.11 -7.86 -42.12
CA GLY A 659 3.11 -9.28 -41.74
C GLY A 659 2.06 -9.68 -40.69
N SER A 660 1.21 -8.77 -40.23
CA SER A 660 0.04 -9.10 -39.40
C SER A 660 -1.21 -9.41 -40.25
N LEU A 661 -2.13 -10.19 -39.70
CA LEU A 661 -3.39 -10.59 -40.34
C LEU A 661 -4.59 -10.27 -39.44
N ALA A 662 -5.61 -9.62 -39.98
CA ALA A 662 -6.93 -9.48 -39.36
C ALA A 662 -8.00 -10.05 -40.28
N THR A 663 -8.81 -11.00 -39.83
CA THR A 663 -9.78 -11.69 -40.69
C THR A 663 -11.01 -10.85 -40.98
N ASP A 664 -11.50 -10.08 -40.00
CA ASP A 664 -12.66 -9.21 -40.12
C ASP A 664 -12.46 -7.95 -39.27
N VAL A 665 -12.43 -6.79 -39.90
CA VAL A 665 -12.28 -5.48 -39.26
C VAL A 665 -13.52 -4.64 -39.56
N ASN A 666 -14.19 -4.19 -38.50
CA ASN A 666 -15.43 -3.41 -38.56
C ASN A 666 -15.20 -2.02 -37.95
N ILE A 667 -14.97 -1.02 -38.79
CA ILE A 667 -14.73 0.36 -38.38
C ILE A 667 -16.07 1.11 -38.25
N GLN A 668 -16.36 1.59 -37.04
CA GLN A 668 -17.53 2.42 -36.71
C GLN A 668 -17.07 3.83 -36.30
N GLY A 669 -16.44 4.55 -37.23
CA GLY A 669 -15.86 5.88 -37.00
C GLY A 669 -14.47 5.89 -36.33
N GLY A 670 -13.91 4.72 -36.03
CA GLY A 670 -12.54 4.56 -35.52
C GLY A 670 -11.45 4.67 -36.59
N THR A 671 -10.24 4.21 -36.25
CA THR A 671 -9.07 4.25 -37.15
C THR A 671 -8.40 2.88 -37.26
N LEU A 672 -8.07 2.48 -38.49
CA LEU A 672 -7.10 1.41 -38.77
C LEU A 672 -5.78 2.07 -39.20
N SER A 673 -4.71 1.90 -38.43
CA SER A 673 -3.37 2.41 -38.75
C SER A 673 -2.48 1.30 -39.25
N VAL A 674 -1.76 1.52 -40.36
CA VAL A 674 -0.84 0.53 -40.96
C VAL A 674 0.58 1.07 -40.91
N ASN A 675 1.52 0.26 -40.43
CA ASN A 675 2.92 0.64 -40.26
C ASN A 675 3.88 -0.30 -40.99
N ASP A 676 5.00 0.26 -41.45
CA ASP A 676 6.07 -0.45 -42.17
C ASP A 676 7.27 -0.65 -41.23
N LEU A 677 7.65 -1.90 -40.98
CA LEU A 677 8.86 -2.24 -40.22
C LEU A 677 9.88 -2.85 -41.18
N SER A 678 10.91 -2.05 -41.45
CA SER A 678 11.94 -2.17 -42.49
C SER A 678 12.97 -3.29 -42.31
N ASP A 679 12.88 -4.17 -41.30
CA ASP A 679 13.95 -5.15 -41.03
C ASP A 679 13.47 -6.56 -40.66
N ALA A 680 13.41 -7.41 -41.70
CA ALA A 680 13.70 -8.85 -41.75
C ALA A 680 12.75 -9.91 -41.13
N ILE A 681 12.42 -10.89 -42.00
CA ILE A 681 12.28 -12.37 -41.83
C ILE A 681 10.93 -12.89 -42.38
N SER A 682 11.02 -13.59 -43.53
CA SER A 682 10.05 -14.52 -44.14
C SER A 682 8.59 -14.43 -43.65
N GLY A 683 7.82 -13.53 -44.24
CA GLY A 683 6.36 -13.41 -44.10
C GLY A 683 5.81 -12.60 -45.29
N PRO A 684 4.48 -12.42 -45.43
CA PRO A 684 3.97 -11.45 -46.39
C PRO A 684 4.49 -10.05 -46.05
N ASP A 685 5.05 -9.35 -47.05
CA ASP A 685 5.60 -7.99 -46.92
C ASP A 685 4.51 -6.92 -46.66
N THR A 686 3.27 -7.31 -46.34
CA THR A 686 2.10 -6.42 -46.22
C THR A 686 1.26 -6.80 -45.00
N ALA A 687 0.58 -5.81 -44.41
CA ALA A 687 -0.52 -6.10 -43.49
C ALA A 687 -1.71 -6.62 -44.31
N GLN A 688 -2.47 -7.58 -43.76
CA GLN A 688 -3.58 -8.23 -44.46
C GLN A 688 -4.87 -8.09 -43.68
N VAL A 689 -5.93 -7.64 -44.36
CA VAL A 689 -7.29 -7.64 -43.84
C VAL A 689 -8.14 -8.53 -44.74
N GLY A 690 -8.84 -9.50 -44.16
CA GLY A 690 -9.82 -10.32 -44.88
C GLY A 690 -10.99 -9.44 -45.31
N LYS A 691 -11.92 -9.19 -44.39
CA LYS A 691 -13.03 -8.27 -44.59
C LYS A 691 -12.77 -6.94 -43.87
N LEU A 692 -12.92 -5.82 -44.59
CA LEU A 692 -12.91 -4.47 -44.03
C LEU A 692 -14.26 -3.81 -44.29
N THR A 693 -15.05 -3.63 -43.23
CA THR A 693 -16.32 -2.89 -43.26
C THR A 693 -16.12 -1.52 -42.61
N MET A 694 -16.53 -0.45 -43.29
CA MET A 694 -16.38 0.91 -42.79
C MET A 694 -17.71 1.66 -42.76
N VAL A 695 -18.02 2.29 -41.63
CA VAL A 695 -19.13 3.24 -41.47
C VAL A 695 -18.52 4.55 -40.98
N GLY A 696 -17.91 5.29 -41.91
CA GLY A 696 -17.00 6.39 -41.60
C GLY A 696 -15.64 5.90 -41.07
N GLY A 697 -14.90 6.80 -40.42
CA GLY A 697 -13.56 6.49 -39.89
C GLY A 697 -12.47 6.54 -40.95
N ASN A 698 -11.25 6.13 -40.58
CA ASN A 698 -10.06 6.28 -41.42
C ASN A 698 -9.19 5.01 -41.47
N VAL A 699 -8.56 4.78 -42.61
CA VAL A 699 -7.40 3.90 -42.77
C VAL A 699 -6.16 4.78 -42.94
N ASN A 700 -5.32 4.83 -41.92
CA ASN A 700 -4.14 5.69 -41.87
C ASN A 700 -2.88 4.87 -42.14
N PHE A 701 -1.93 5.45 -42.86
CA PHE A 701 -0.60 4.88 -42.99
C PHE A 701 0.38 5.71 -42.18
N LEU A 702 1.17 5.04 -41.34
CA LEU A 702 2.17 5.69 -40.51
C LEU A 702 3.48 5.84 -41.31
N ARG A 703 4.19 6.96 -41.09
CA ARG A 703 5.44 7.28 -41.77
C ARG A 703 6.61 6.90 -40.87
N ASN A 704 7.47 5.97 -41.30
CA ASN A 704 8.66 5.60 -40.55
C ASN A 704 9.83 6.58 -40.81
N SER A 705 10.84 6.57 -39.94
CA SER A 705 12.02 7.44 -40.01
C SER A 705 12.88 7.21 -41.26
N ASP A 706 12.74 6.04 -41.88
CA ASP A 706 13.57 5.58 -43.00
C ASP A 706 12.97 5.96 -44.36
N GLY A 707 11.73 6.48 -44.36
CA GLY A 707 11.02 6.89 -45.58
C GLY A 707 10.47 5.71 -46.40
N GLU A 708 10.22 4.56 -45.76
CA GLU A 708 9.51 3.45 -46.37
C GLU A 708 7.98 3.64 -46.29
N PHE A 709 7.27 2.90 -47.13
CA PHE A 709 5.85 3.08 -47.36
C PHE A 709 5.12 1.74 -47.21
N ALA A 710 4.37 1.63 -46.12
CA ALA A 710 3.53 0.48 -45.82
C ALA A 710 2.55 0.14 -46.95
N LYS A 711 2.28 -1.17 -47.05
CA LYS A 711 1.33 -1.78 -47.97
C LYS A 711 0.23 -2.50 -47.20
N LEU A 712 -0.99 -2.44 -47.72
CA LEU A 712 -2.17 -3.10 -47.16
C LEU A 712 -2.86 -3.94 -48.25
N THR A 713 -3.20 -5.19 -47.93
CA THR A 713 -4.02 -6.05 -48.78
C THR A 713 -5.37 -6.27 -48.11
N ILE A 714 -6.46 -5.98 -48.81
CA ILE A 714 -7.84 -6.16 -48.36
C ILE A 714 -8.51 -7.18 -49.29
N THR A 715 -9.11 -8.23 -48.73
CA THR A 715 -9.83 -9.21 -49.55
C THR A 715 -11.20 -8.68 -49.95
N GLU A 716 -11.99 -8.19 -48.99
CA GLU A 716 -13.32 -7.62 -49.22
C GLU A 716 -13.44 -6.24 -48.54
N LEU A 717 -13.71 -5.18 -49.30
CA LEU A 717 -13.95 -3.83 -48.80
C LEU A 717 -15.42 -3.43 -48.95
N SER A 718 -16.05 -2.88 -47.90
CA SER A 718 -17.40 -2.33 -48.02
C SER A 718 -17.68 -1.09 -47.16
N GLY A 719 -18.56 -0.21 -47.65
CA GLY A 719 -19.10 0.92 -46.88
C GLY A 719 -18.56 2.30 -47.28
N THR A 720 -18.30 3.17 -46.31
CA THR A 720 -17.78 4.53 -46.52
C THR A 720 -16.68 4.89 -45.51
N GLY A 721 -15.69 5.67 -45.92
CA GLY A 721 -14.57 6.09 -45.07
C GLY A 721 -13.43 6.73 -45.85
N ASN A 722 -12.31 7.03 -45.20
CA ASN A 722 -11.17 7.68 -45.85
C ASN A 722 -9.88 6.86 -45.74
N PHE A 723 -9.06 6.85 -46.79
CA PHE A 723 -7.69 6.35 -46.80
C PHE A 723 -6.72 7.53 -46.75
N LEU A 724 -5.86 7.60 -45.74
CA LEU A 724 -4.82 8.61 -45.58
C LEU A 724 -3.46 8.02 -45.96
N LEU A 725 -3.00 8.35 -47.16
CA LEU A 725 -1.79 7.83 -47.76
C LEU A 725 -0.65 8.84 -47.68
N ASN A 726 0.54 8.39 -47.34
CA ASN A 726 1.77 9.17 -47.50
C ASN A 726 2.40 8.85 -48.85
N THR A 727 2.98 9.88 -49.48
CA THR A 727 3.69 9.73 -50.74
C THR A 727 5.02 10.48 -50.72
N SER A 728 5.93 10.05 -51.59
CA SER A 728 7.01 10.86 -52.11
C SER A 728 6.96 10.75 -53.63
N LEU A 729 6.20 11.68 -54.23
CA LEU A 729 6.03 11.74 -55.68
C LEU A 729 7.40 11.84 -56.38
N ALA A 730 8.30 12.68 -55.88
CA ALA A 730 9.65 12.83 -56.42
C ALA A 730 10.47 11.53 -56.44
N ASP A 731 10.26 10.64 -55.46
CA ASP A 731 10.93 9.34 -55.38
C ASP A 731 10.12 8.20 -56.00
N ARG A 732 8.93 8.49 -56.55
CA ARG A 732 7.96 7.52 -57.09
C ARG A 732 7.63 6.40 -56.11
N LYS A 733 7.53 6.75 -54.83
CA LYS A 733 7.18 5.83 -53.74
C LYS A 733 5.99 6.38 -52.97
N GLY A 734 5.14 5.49 -52.48
CA GLY A 734 3.94 5.84 -51.74
C GLY A 734 3.36 4.63 -51.04
N ASN A 735 2.48 4.88 -50.08
CA ASN A 735 1.66 3.81 -49.53
C ASN A 735 0.81 3.20 -50.64
N PHE A 736 0.57 1.90 -50.54
CA PHE A 736 -0.12 1.17 -51.59
C PHE A 736 -1.15 0.19 -51.01
N VAL A 737 -2.37 0.27 -51.52
CA VAL A 737 -3.49 -0.59 -51.11
C VAL A 737 -3.88 -1.51 -52.25
N THR A 738 -4.03 -2.80 -51.98
CA THR A 738 -4.61 -3.77 -52.92
C THR A 738 -5.94 -4.25 -52.39
N ILE A 739 -6.99 -4.21 -53.21
CA ILE A 739 -8.35 -4.66 -52.89
C ILE A 739 -8.73 -5.75 -53.89
N GLU A 740 -9.06 -6.95 -53.41
CA GLU A 740 -9.47 -8.06 -54.30
C GLU A 740 -10.91 -7.88 -54.81
N GLN A 741 -11.84 -7.51 -53.93
CA GLN A 741 -13.22 -7.18 -54.28
C GLN A 741 -13.85 -6.16 -53.30
N GLY A 742 -14.85 -5.38 -53.71
CA GLY A 742 -15.58 -4.52 -52.77
C GLY A 742 -16.74 -3.69 -53.35
N THR A 743 -17.42 -2.93 -52.49
CA THR A 743 -18.51 -2.01 -52.86
C THR A 743 -18.54 -0.79 -51.94
N GLY A 744 -18.61 0.43 -52.48
CA GLY A 744 -18.77 1.62 -51.65
C GLY A 744 -18.12 2.88 -52.20
N GLN A 745 -18.12 3.94 -51.39
CA GLN A 745 -17.54 5.24 -51.74
C GLN A 745 -16.52 5.64 -50.67
N PHE A 746 -15.29 5.92 -51.09
CA PHE A 746 -14.19 6.21 -50.18
C PHE A 746 -13.42 7.46 -50.58
N GLY A 747 -12.99 8.23 -49.58
CA GLY A 747 -12.09 9.36 -49.78
C GLY A 747 -10.62 8.91 -49.78
N ILE A 748 -9.78 9.51 -50.62
CA ILE A 748 -8.31 9.39 -50.57
C ILE A 748 -7.74 10.76 -50.18
N ALA A 749 -7.10 10.82 -49.01
CA ALA A 749 -6.28 11.95 -48.61
C ALA A 749 -4.81 11.61 -48.78
N VAL A 750 -4.05 12.50 -49.41
CA VAL A 750 -2.61 12.29 -49.64
C VAL A 750 -1.78 13.34 -48.94
N ALA A 751 -0.72 12.89 -48.25
CA ALA A 751 0.34 13.72 -47.69
C ALA A 751 1.67 13.41 -48.40
N ASP A 752 2.10 14.30 -49.31
CA ASP A 752 3.38 14.17 -50.00
C ASP A 752 4.57 14.69 -49.17
N SER A 753 5.76 14.18 -49.49
CA SER A 753 7.05 14.56 -48.92
C SER A 753 7.49 16.00 -49.17
N GLY A 754 6.86 16.73 -50.10
CA GLY A 754 7.23 18.09 -50.51
C GLY A 754 8.57 18.19 -51.26
N LYS A 755 9.23 17.06 -51.54
CA LYS A 755 10.48 16.96 -52.30
C LYS A 755 10.22 17.34 -53.75
N GLU A 756 11.13 18.10 -54.35
CA GLU A 756 10.96 18.57 -55.74
C GLU A 756 11.07 17.43 -56.74
N ILE A 757 10.15 17.44 -57.69
CA ILE A 757 10.05 16.47 -58.76
C ILE A 757 10.95 16.93 -59.92
N SER A 758 11.85 16.04 -60.35
CA SER A 758 12.88 16.40 -61.35
C SER A 758 12.33 16.53 -62.78
N ASP A 759 11.28 15.78 -63.11
CA ASP A 759 10.47 15.86 -64.34
C ASP A 759 8.99 15.78 -63.96
N HIS A 760 8.29 16.92 -64.09
CA HIS A 760 6.91 17.06 -63.63
C HIS A 760 5.88 16.62 -64.68
N THR A 761 6.29 16.26 -65.91
CA THR A 761 5.36 15.98 -67.03
C THR A 761 5.06 14.50 -67.25
N ASP A 762 5.82 13.60 -66.62
CA ASP A 762 5.65 12.14 -66.76
C ASP A 762 5.79 11.42 -65.41
N LEU A 763 5.25 12.01 -64.35
CA LEU A 763 5.27 11.41 -63.02
C LEU A 763 3.87 10.92 -62.64
N THR A 764 3.70 9.60 -62.65
CA THR A 764 2.54 8.92 -62.06
C THR A 764 2.95 8.08 -60.85
N LEU A 765 2.07 7.99 -59.84
CA LEU A 765 2.27 7.14 -58.66
C LEU A 765 0.99 6.39 -58.31
N ASN A 766 1.04 5.07 -58.38
CA ASN A 766 -0.09 4.20 -58.05
C ASN A 766 -0.33 4.19 -56.53
N LEU A 767 -1.59 4.35 -56.14
CA LEU A 767 -2.03 4.41 -54.74
C LEU A 767 -2.88 3.21 -54.35
N ILE A 768 -3.83 2.83 -55.22
CA ILE A 768 -4.76 1.74 -54.98
C ILE A 768 -4.87 0.87 -56.22
N HIS A 769 -4.86 -0.45 -56.05
CA HIS A 769 -5.22 -1.42 -57.08
C HIS A 769 -6.47 -2.17 -56.64
N GLU A 770 -7.56 -1.93 -57.36
CA GLU A 770 -8.87 -2.53 -57.19
C GLU A 770 -9.09 -3.59 -58.27
N LYS A 771 -9.10 -4.87 -57.91
CA LYS A 771 -9.24 -5.99 -58.85
C LYS A 771 -10.69 -6.38 -59.18
N GLY A 772 -11.67 -5.76 -58.53
CA GLY A 772 -13.07 -6.06 -58.76
C GLY A 772 -13.98 -5.37 -57.76
N GLY A 773 -15.23 -5.17 -58.15
CA GLY A 773 -16.21 -4.49 -57.32
C GLY A 773 -16.84 -3.27 -57.99
N ASP A 774 -17.67 -2.59 -57.19
CA ASP A 774 -18.27 -1.29 -57.50
C ASP A 774 -17.78 -0.29 -56.44
N ILE A 775 -16.50 0.11 -56.56
CA ILE A 775 -15.83 1.00 -55.62
C ILE A 775 -15.50 2.31 -56.34
N ASP A 776 -15.85 3.42 -55.70
CA ASP A 776 -15.47 4.74 -56.16
C ASP A 776 -14.55 5.42 -55.16
N PHE A 777 -13.55 6.13 -55.69
CA PHE A 777 -12.59 6.89 -54.89
C PHE A 777 -12.59 8.36 -55.30
N GLU A 778 -12.87 9.24 -54.34
CA GLU A 778 -12.71 10.68 -54.52
C GLU A 778 -11.50 11.21 -53.75
N MET A 779 -10.88 12.26 -54.26
CA MET A 779 -9.85 12.97 -53.52
C MET A 779 -10.47 13.79 -52.39
N VAL A 780 -9.93 13.64 -51.17
CA VAL A 780 -10.38 14.39 -50.00
C VAL A 780 -9.21 15.03 -49.25
N THR A 781 -9.48 16.07 -48.48
CA THR A 781 -8.54 16.61 -47.49
C THR A 781 -8.36 15.60 -46.35
N ALA A 782 -7.35 15.81 -45.51
CA ALA A 782 -7.18 14.99 -44.29
C ALA A 782 -8.39 15.04 -43.33
N SER A 783 -9.30 15.99 -43.51
CA SER A 783 -10.55 16.12 -42.75
C SER A 783 -11.78 15.51 -43.47
N GLY A 784 -11.58 14.81 -44.59
CA GLY A 784 -12.66 14.17 -45.36
C GLY A 784 -13.48 15.13 -46.24
N ARG A 785 -13.01 16.35 -46.52
CA ARG A 785 -13.69 17.27 -47.44
C ARG A 785 -13.20 17.02 -48.86
N SER A 786 -14.08 16.90 -49.85
CA SER A 786 -13.68 16.74 -51.24
C SER A 786 -12.69 17.84 -51.68
N THR A 787 -11.62 17.43 -52.34
CA THR A 787 -10.61 18.28 -52.99
C THR A 787 -10.31 17.70 -54.36
N ARG A 788 -9.85 18.52 -55.30
CA ARG A 788 -9.43 18.03 -56.62
C ARG A 788 -7.93 17.80 -56.73
N PHE A 789 -7.16 18.30 -55.76
CA PHE A 789 -5.70 18.44 -55.91
C PHE A 789 -4.93 18.11 -54.64
N VAL A 790 -3.67 17.68 -54.84
CA VAL A 790 -2.65 17.47 -53.79
C VAL A 790 -1.37 18.20 -54.17
N ASP A 791 -0.67 18.70 -53.16
CA ASP A 791 0.63 19.35 -53.31
C ASP A 791 1.73 18.30 -53.58
N GLY A 792 2.43 18.39 -54.71
CA GLY A 792 3.57 17.54 -55.09
C GLY A 792 4.82 18.36 -55.34
N GLY A 793 5.38 18.94 -54.28
CA GLY A 793 6.49 19.89 -54.36
C GLY A 793 6.06 21.29 -54.82
N THR A 794 6.61 21.78 -55.94
CA THR A 794 6.26 23.10 -56.50
C THR A 794 4.88 23.11 -57.19
N TYR A 795 4.40 21.97 -57.70
CA TYR A 795 3.19 21.85 -58.52
C TYR A 795 2.09 20.99 -57.85
N MET A 796 0.88 21.02 -58.42
CA MET A 796 -0.28 20.24 -57.96
C MET A 796 -0.55 18.99 -58.82
N TYR A 797 -1.02 17.92 -58.18
CA TYR A 797 -1.36 16.62 -58.76
C TYR A 797 -2.84 16.29 -58.52
N THR A 798 -3.44 15.50 -59.41
CA THR A 798 -4.82 15.00 -59.28
C THR A 798 -4.85 13.47 -59.33
N LEU A 799 -5.95 12.89 -58.88
CA LEU A 799 -6.21 11.45 -58.96
C LEU A 799 -6.78 11.10 -60.34
N TYR A 800 -6.28 10.00 -60.89
CA TYR A 800 -6.74 9.36 -62.12
C TYR A 800 -7.02 7.89 -61.84
N SER A 801 -7.85 7.27 -62.68
CA SER A 801 -8.09 5.83 -62.69
C SER A 801 -7.81 5.27 -64.08
N GLN A 802 -7.08 4.15 -64.15
CA GLN A 802 -6.82 3.45 -65.40
C GLN A 802 -6.84 1.93 -65.16
N GLN A 803 -7.54 1.21 -66.03
CA GLN A 803 -7.59 -0.25 -66.01
C GLN A 803 -6.25 -0.86 -66.45
N ASP A 804 -5.81 -1.91 -65.77
CA ASP A 804 -4.63 -2.72 -66.09
C ASP A 804 -3.31 -1.92 -66.22
N LYS A 805 -3.21 -0.79 -65.50
CA LYS A 805 -2.06 0.12 -65.54
C LYS A 805 -0.81 -0.51 -64.91
N ASP A 806 0.35 -0.20 -65.49
CA ASP A 806 1.69 -0.56 -64.98
C ASP A 806 1.88 -2.06 -64.65
N GLY A 807 1.16 -2.96 -65.35
CA GLY A 807 1.25 -4.41 -65.18
C GLY A 807 0.43 -4.96 -64.01
N LEU A 808 -0.36 -4.12 -63.33
CA LEU A 808 -1.34 -4.51 -62.33
C LEU A 808 -2.64 -4.92 -63.03
N ASN A 809 -2.68 -6.17 -63.52
CA ASN A 809 -3.82 -6.69 -64.26
C ASN A 809 -4.98 -7.09 -63.33
N GLY A 810 -6.20 -6.97 -63.86
CA GLY A 810 -7.41 -7.48 -63.25
C GLY A 810 -8.35 -6.41 -62.72
N GLY A 811 -8.15 -5.12 -63.00
CA GLY A 811 -9.07 -4.07 -62.55
C GLY A 811 -8.49 -2.66 -62.64
N ASN A 812 -9.03 -1.74 -61.84
CA ASN A 812 -8.68 -0.32 -61.86
C ASN A 812 -7.48 -0.04 -60.96
N VAL A 813 -6.55 0.77 -61.47
CA VAL A 813 -5.46 1.35 -60.68
C VAL A 813 -5.73 2.84 -60.52
N TRP A 814 -5.88 3.28 -59.28
CA TRP A 814 -6.02 4.68 -58.91
C TRP A 814 -4.64 5.26 -58.62
N TYR A 815 -4.27 6.33 -59.34
CA TYR A 815 -2.92 6.89 -59.31
C TYR A 815 -2.93 8.42 -59.33
N LEU A 816 -1.90 9.03 -58.76
CA LEU A 816 -1.67 10.47 -58.90
C LEU A 816 -0.93 10.75 -60.20
N GLY A 817 -1.38 11.75 -60.95
CA GLY A 817 -0.73 12.24 -62.16
C GLY A 817 -0.65 13.78 -62.18
N ALA A 818 0.31 14.30 -62.93
CA ALA A 818 0.48 15.73 -63.12
C ALA A 818 -0.71 16.33 -63.87
N LEU A 819 -1.10 17.55 -63.51
CA LEU A 819 -2.15 18.27 -64.20
C LEU A 819 -1.62 18.84 -65.53
N ASP A 820 -1.65 18.03 -66.59
CA ASP A 820 -1.36 18.50 -67.93
C ASP A 820 -2.56 19.29 -68.46
N GLY A 821 -2.35 20.52 -68.93
CA GLY A 821 -3.39 21.40 -69.44
C GLY A 821 -4.11 20.95 -70.73
N GLY A 822 -4.23 19.65 -70.97
CA GLY A 822 -4.78 19.07 -72.20
C GLY A 822 -5.22 17.62 -72.16
N GLY A 823 -5.55 17.04 -70.98
CA GLY A 823 -6.21 15.73 -70.92
C GLY A 823 -7.73 15.88 -70.83
N GLU A 824 -8.46 15.45 -71.86
CA GLU A 824 -9.91 15.25 -71.73
C GLU A 824 -10.17 14.25 -70.60
N ASN A 825 -11.06 14.66 -69.71
CA ASN A 825 -11.68 13.88 -68.66
C ASN A 825 -12.23 12.55 -69.24
N PRO A 826 -11.74 11.36 -68.86
CA PRO A 826 -12.55 10.17 -68.98
C PRO A 826 -13.52 10.23 -67.81
N GLY A 827 -14.60 10.99 -67.98
CA GLY A 827 -15.80 10.71 -67.21
C GLY A 827 -16.17 9.27 -67.51
N GLY A 828 -16.02 8.38 -66.53
CA GLY A 828 -16.60 7.06 -66.59
C GLY A 828 -18.07 7.20 -66.97
N GLU A 829 -18.49 6.46 -67.99
CA GLU A 829 -19.89 6.34 -68.33
C GLU A 829 -20.67 5.92 -67.08
N ASN A 830 -21.69 6.69 -66.73
CA ASN A 830 -22.75 6.26 -65.82
C ASN A 830 -23.18 4.83 -66.23
N PRO A 831 -23.11 3.82 -65.36
CA PRO A 831 -23.75 2.55 -65.63
C PRO A 831 -25.25 2.80 -65.71
N GLY A 832 -25.83 2.58 -66.89
CA GLY A 832 -27.27 2.58 -67.07
C GLY A 832 -27.92 1.51 -66.20
N GLY A 833 -28.60 1.95 -65.13
CA GLY A 833 -29.62 1.21 -64.42
C GLY A 833 -31.00 1.78 -64.77
N GLU A 834 -31.87 0.92 -65.29
CA GLU A 834 -33.17 1.26 -65.87
C GLU A 834 -34.06 2.12 -64.96
N ASN A 835 -34.62 3.19 -65.55
CA ASN A 835 -35.75 3.93 -65.01
C ASN A 835 -37.03 3.16 -65.40
N PRO A 836 -37.81 2.57 -64.47
CA PRO A 836 -39.14 2.08 -64.83
C PRO A 836 -40.07 3.28 -64.94
N GLY A 837 -40.46 3.59 -66.17
CA GLY A 837 -41.41 4.65 -66.48
C GLY A 837 -42.76 4.47 -65.79
N GLY A 838 -43.34 5.60 -65.38
CA GLY A 838 -44.75 5.73 -65.03
C GLY A 838 -45.23 7.09 -65.52
N GLU A 839 -45.91 7.08 -66.65
CA GLU A 839 -46.55 8.24 -67.27
C GLU A 839 -47.53 8.91 -66.31
N ASN A 840 -47.61 10.25 -66.39
CA ASN A 840 -48.69 11.05 -65.82
C ASN A 840 -50.05 10.62 -66.38
N PRO A 841 -51.07 10.55 -65.52
CA PRO A 841 -52.36 11.11 -65.89
C PRO A 841 -52.84 12.12 -64.84
N GLY A 842 -53.32 13.26 -65.34
CA GLY A 842 -53.86 14.35 -64.54
C GLY A 842 -55.16 14.01 -63.81
N GLY A 843 -55.50 14.89 -62.87
CA GLY A 843 -56.79 14.92 -62.20
C GLY A 843 -56.89 16.17 -61.34
N GLU A 844 -57.76 17.08 -61.75
CA GLU A 844 -58.09 18.35 -61.10
C GLU A 844 -58.78 18.16 -59.73
N ASN A 845 -58.64 19.16 -58.86
CA ASN A 845 -59.31 19.34 -57.56
C ASN A 845 -60.84 19.11 -57.59
N PRO A 846 -61.43 18.57 -56.51
CA PRO A 846 -62.21 19.42 -55.59
C PRO A 846 -62.08 18.96 -54.12
N GLY A 847 -62.01 19.81 -53.09
CA GLY A 847 -62.99 20.80 -52.66
C GLY A 847 -63.62 20.36 -51.31
N GLY A 848 -63.62 21.22 -50.29
CA GLY A 848 -64.44 21.02 -49.09
C GLY A 848 -63.85 21.55 -47.78
N GLU A 849 -64.42 22.64 -47.29
CA GLU A 849 -64.12 23.32 -46.02
C GLU A 849 -64.66 22.59 -44.77
N ASN A 850 -64.10 22.97 -43.61
CA ASN A 850 -64.44 22.74 -42.19
C ASN A 850 -65.92 22.44 -41.83
N PRO A 851 -66.18 21.66 -40.76
CA PRO A 851 -66.41 22.21 -39.40
C PRO A 851 -65.88 21.26 -38.29
N GLY A 852 -65.68 21.58 -36.99
CA GLY A 852 -66.12 22.64 -36.10
C GLY A 852 -66.25 22.04 -34.68
N GLY A 853 -65.91 22.80 -33.64
CA GLY A 853 -66.59 22.79 -32.32
C GLY A 853 -66.35 21.65 -31.30
N GLU A 854 -65.61 22.03 -30.24
CA GLU A 854 -65.89 21.91 -28.78
C GLU A 854 -66.22 20.59 -28.03
N ASN A 855 -65.66 20.57 -26.80
CA ASN A 855 -65.71 19.61 -25.66
C ASN A 855 -67.08 19.03 -25.26
N PRO A 856 -67.08 17.86 -24.59
CA PRO A 856 -67.32 17.75 -23.12
C PRO A 856 -66.39 16.70 -22.44
N GLY A 857 -66.07 16.61 -21.14
CA GLY A 857 -66.63 17.13 -19.88
C GLY A 857 -66.73 15.99 -18.83
N GLY A 858 -66.03 16.10 -17.68
CA GLY A 858 -66.26 15.38 -16.38
C GLY A 858 -65.81 13.90 -16.26
N GLU A 859 -65.35 13.34 -15.13
CA GLU A 859 -65.38 13.72 -13.71
C GLU A 859 -64.26 13.01 -12.89
N ASN A 860 -63.94 13.57 -11.72
CA ASN A 860 -63.08 13.04 -10.64
C ASN A 860 -63.83 12.01 -9.76
N PRO A 861 -63.15 11.03 -9.15
CA PRO A 861 -62.99 11.01 -7.68
C PRO A 861 -61.59 10.47 -7.28
N GLY A 862 -60.97 10.68 -6.12
CA GLY A 862 -61.32 11.20 -4.80
C GLY A 862 -60.10 10.84 -3.92
N GLY A 863 -59.66 11.75 -3.04
CA GLY A 863 -58.36 11.66 -2.38
C GLY A 863 -58.27 10.71 -1.18
N GLU A 864 -57.05 10.57 -0.67
CA GLU A 864 -56.70 10.63 0.76
C GLU A 864 -55.20 10.91 0.92
N ASN A 865 -54.88 11.79 1.87
CA ASN A 865 -53.54 12.13 2.36
C ASN A 865 -53.54 11.70 3.83
N PRO A 866 -52.53 10.98 4.33
CA PRO A 866 -51.56 11.59 5.26
C PRO A 866 -50.15 10.98 5.08
N GLY A 867 -49.02 11.67 5.26
CA GLY A 867 -48.57 12.40 6.45
C GLY A 867 -47.36 11.66 7.06
N GLY A 868 -46.28 12.36 7.42
CA GLY A 868 -45.28 11.85 8.37
C GLY A 868 -43.80 11.95 7.98
N GLU A 869 -43.15 12.98 8.53
CA GLU A 869 -41.83 12.97 9.20
C GLU A 869 -40.54 12.65 8.42
N ASN A 870 -39.72 13.69 8.24
CA ASN A 870 -38.26 13.63 8.30
C ASN A 870 -37.81 13.44 9.77
N PRO A 871 -36.93 12.47 10.07
CA PRO A 871 -36.10 12.52 11.26
C PRO A 871 -34.66 12.91 10.90
N GLY A 872 -34.18 13.98 11.54
CA GLY A 872 -32.76 14.20 11.74
C GLY A 872 -32.20 13.28 12.85
N GLY A 873 -30.88 13.07 12.81
CA GLY A 873 -30.09 12.36 13.81
C GLY A 873 -28.70 12.07 13.24
N GLU A 874 -27.75 12.99 13.42
CA GLU A 874 -26.63 12.87 14.37
C GLU A 874 -25.52 11.89 13.93
N ASN A 875 -24.38 12.46 13.51
CA ASN A 875 -23.09 11.78 13.44
C ASN A 875 -22.47 11.75 14.84
N PRO A 876 -22.11 10.56 15.38
CA PRO A 876 -21.25 10.48 16.56
C PRO A 876 -19.78 10.66 16.17
N GLY A 877 -19.06 11.44 16.96
CA GLY A 877 -17.62 11.66 16.84
C GLY A 877 -16.78 10.42 17.13
N GLY A 878 -15.58 10.43 16.55
CA GLY A 878 -14.49 9.53 16.87
C GLY A 878 -13.18 10.32 16.87
N GLU A 879 -12.51 10.26 18.00
CA GLU A 879 -11.35 11.06 18.41
C GLU A 879 -10.10 10.78 17.57
N ASN A 880 -9.31 11.83 17.34
CA ASN A 880 -7.97 11.74 16.77
C ASN A 880 -6.98 11.73 17.95
N PRO A 881 -6.11 10.70 18.11
CA PRO A 881 -5.16 10.69 19.21
C PRO A 881 -3.93 11.56 18.90
N ASP A 882 -3.57 12.34 19.91
CA ASP A 882 -2.35 13.13 20.01
C ASP A 882 -1.07 12.31 19.78
N GLY A 883 -0.14 12.88 19.03
CA GLY A 883 1.22 12.39 18.88
C GLY A 883 2.21 13.55 18.73
N GLU A 884 2.69 14.07 19.85
CA GLU A 884 3.80 15.02 19.91
C GLU A 884 5.16 14.31 19.65
N ASN A 885 5.91 14.86 18.68
CA ASN A 885 7.38 15.10 18.61
C ASN A 885 8.39 13.91 18.75
N PRO A 886 9.59 13.96 18.10
CA PRO A 886 10.57 15.04 18.32
C PRO A 886 11.34 15.54 17.08
N GLY A 887 11.86 16.76 17.20
CA GLY A 887 12.68 17.43 16.19
C GLY A 887 14.09 16.88 16.00
N GLY A 888 14.66 17.28 14.87
CA GLY A 888 16.07 17.15 14.53
C GLY A 888 16.42 18.16 13.44
N GLU A 889 16.97 19.30 13.85
CA GLU A 889 17.66 20.24 12.96
C GLU A 889 19.02 19.66 12.54
N ASN A 890 19.33 19.68 11.24
CA ASN A 890 20.59 20.29 10.77
C ASN A 890 20.58 20.52 9.23
N PRO A 891 21.35 21.51 8.74
CA PRO A 891 21.07 22.22 7.50
C PRO A 891 22.10 22.02 6.37
N GLY A 892 21.72 22.49 5.18
CA GLY A 892 22.62 22.87 4.07
C GLY A 892 22.60 21.89 2.90
N GLY A 893 22.29 22.27 1.67
CA GLY A 893 21.90 23.57 1.10
C GLY A 893 21.86 23.43 -0.42
N GLU A 894 20.90 24.04 -1.09
CA GLU A 894 20.92 24.22 -2.55
C GLU A 894 20.32 25.58 -2.95
N ASN A 895 20.79 26.05 -4.11
CA ASN A 895 20.79 27.41 -4.64
C ASN A 895 19.42 28.14 -4.74
N PRO A 896 19.42 29.49 -4.67
CA PRO A 896 18.21 30.29 -4.85
C PRO A 896 17.85 30.49 -6.33
N GLY A 897 16.71 29.93 -6.74
CA GLY A 897 15.94 30.35 -7.90
C GLY A 897 14.83 31.32 -7.46
N GLY A 898 14.91 32.56 -7.95
CA GLY A 898 13.97 33.64 -7.61
C GLY A 898 12.57 33.44 -8.21
N GLU A 899 11.61 33.91 -7.43
CA GLU A 899 10.16 33.73 -7.52
C GLU A 899 9.49 34.43 -8.71
N ASN A 900 8.31 33.90 -9.09
CA ASN A 900 7.27 34.65 -9.80
C ASN A 900 5.96 34.50 -8.99
N PRO A 901 5.40 35.56 -8.40
CA PRO A 901 4.20 35.48 -7.59
C PRO A 901 2.93 35.44 -8.46
N GLY A 902 2.10 34.42 -8.23
CA GLY A 902 0.70 34.39 -8.63
C GLY A 902 -0.17 35.00 -7.53
N GLY A 903 -0.93 36.03 -7.88
CA GLY A 903 -1.90 36.69 -7.00
C GLY A 903 -3.23 36.91 -7.74
N GLU A 904 -4.24 36.19 -7.27
CA GLU A 904 -5.67 36.53 -7.10
C GLU A 904 -6.37 37.41 -8.16
N ASN A 905 -7.40 36.84 -8.79
CA ASN A 905 -8.48 37.58 -9.43
C ASN A 905 -9.70 37.62 -8.49
N PRO A 906 -10.18 38.81 -8.06
CA PRO A 906 -11.45 38.96 -7.37
C PRO A 906 -12.63 39.03 -8.34
N GLY A 907 -13.75 38.40 -7.95
CA GLY A 907 -15.05 38.55 -8.60
C GLY A 907 -15.66 39.94 -8.38
N GLY A 908 -16.44 40.40 -9.36
CA GLY A 908 -17.23 41.62 -9.30
C GLY A 908 -18.36 41.57 -10.34
N GLU A 909 -19.52 42.00 -9.89
CA GLU A 909 -20.86 41.65 -10.38
C GLU A 909 -21.27 42.27 -11.73
N ASN A 910 -22.22 41.58 -12.38
CA ASN A 910 -23.07 42.10 -13.45
C ASN A 910 -23.92 43.30 -12.97
N PRO A 911 -23.99 44.38 -13.77
CA PRO A 911 -25.17 45.22 -13.84
C PRO A 911 -25.89 44.98 -15.17
N GLY A 912 -27.16 44.57 -15.08
CA GLY A 912 -28.11 44.70 -16.16
C GLY A 912 -28.34 46.18 -16.50
N GLY A 913 -28.42 46.48 -17.79
CA GLY A 913 -28.73 47.79 -18.33
C GLY A 913 -29.34 47.63 -19.72
N GLU A 914 -30.44 48.35 -19.93
CA GLU A 914 -31.49 48.11 -20.89
C GLU A 914 -31.10 48.35 -22.36
N ASN A 915 -31.78 47.63 -23.25
CA ASN A 915 -31.90 47.94 -24.67
C ASN A 915 -32.57 49.31 -24.87
N PRO A 916 -32.04 50.17 -25.76
CA PRO A 916 -32.86 51.01 -26.61
C PRO A 916 -32.72 50.54 -28.06
N GLY A 917 -33.84 50.17 -28.68
CA GLY A 917 -33.92 49.91 -30.11
C GLY A 917 -33.49 51.14 -30.91
N GLY A 918 -32.73 50.88 -31.97
CA GLY A 918 -32.35 51.84 -33.00
C GLY A 918 -32.24 51.09 -34.32
N GLU A 919 -32.87 51.65 -35.34
CA GLU A 919 -33.33 51.02 -36.57
C GLU A 919 -32.22 50.49 -37.48
N ASN A 920 -32.51 49.39 -38.17
CA ASN A 920 -31.81 48.88 -39.35
C ASN A 920 -31.90 49.90 -40.51
N PRO A 921 -30.78 50.27 -41.14
CA PRO A 921 -30.71 50.48 -42.58
C PRO A 921 -30.06 49.24 -43.21
N GLY A 922 -30.79 48.59 -44.11
CA GLY A 922 -30.38 47.36 -44.77
C GLY A 922 -29.01 47.46 -45.44
N GLY A 923 -28.12 46.53 -45.07
CA GLY A 923 -26.95 46.16 -45.84
C GLY A 923 -27.22 44.78 -46.44
N GLU A 924 -27.20 44.71 -47.77
CA GLU A 924 -27.36 43.50 -48.56
C GLU A 924 -26.32 42.44 -48.13
N ASN A 925 -26.80 41.22 -47.89
CA ASN A 925 -25.96 40.02 -47.86
C ASN A 925 -25.34 39.82 -49.26
N PRO A 926 -24.00 39.79 -49.42
CA PRO A 926 -23.40 39.04 -50.51
C PRO A 926 -23.44 37.58 -50.08
N GLY A 927 -24.35 36.82 -50.70
CA GLY A 927 -24.35 35.37 -50.63
C GLY A 927 -22.97 34.83 -51.01
N GLY A 928 -22.47 33.88 -50.21
CA GLY A 928 -21.28 33.12 -50.55
C GLY A 928 -21.55 32.29 -51.79
N GLU A 929 -20.99 32.71 -52.91
CA GLU A 929 -20.89 31.88 -54.10
C GLU A 929 -19.67 30.97 -54.00
N ASN A 930 -19.94 29.71 -54.31
CA ASN A 930 -19.00 28.65 -54.63
C ASN A 930 -18.00 29.13 -55.69
N PRO A 931 -16.67 28.94 -55.53
CA PRO A 931 -15.72 29.18 -56.60
C PRO A 931 -15.61 27.92 -57.47
N ASP A 932 -16.63 27.61 -58.26
CA ASP A 932 -16.54 26.65 -59.37
C ASP A 932 -17.79 26.78 -60.27
N GLY A 933 -17.63 27.49 -61.39
CA GLY A 933 -18.67 27.65 -62.42
C GLY A 933 -18.36 28.83 -63.33
N GLY A 934 -17.96 28.56 -64.56
CA GLY A 934 -17.30 29.52 -65.44
C GLY A 934 -18.17 30.61 -66.05
N ASP A 935 -17.49 31.59 -66.65
CA ASP A 935 -18.00 32.28 -67.82
C ASP A 935 -16.88 32.42 -68.87
N ASN A 936 -17.15 31.86 -70.04
CA ASN A 936 -16.27 31.87 -71.22
C ASN A 936 -16.94 32.83 -72.21
N GLY A 937 -16.63 34.12 -72.11
CA GLY A 937 -17.15 35.20 -72.94
C GLY A 937 -16.04 35.91 -73.71
N ASN A 938 -15.95 35.60 -74.99
CA ASN A 938 -15.01 36.05 -76.02
C ASN A 938 -14.73 37.58 -76.07
N ALA A 939 -13.45 37.99 -76.01
CA ALA A 939 -12.93 39.17 -76.70
C ALA A 939 -11.46 38.96 -77.09
N GLY A 940 -11.22 38.85 -78.39
CA GLY A 940 -9.92 38.56 -78.98
C GLY A 940 -8.89 39.67 -78.78
N GLY A 941 -7.67 39.26 -78.43
CA GLY A 941 -6.46 40.07 -78.42
C GLY A 941 -5.25 39.13 -78.35
N ASN A 942 -4.66 38.87 -79.51
CA ASN A 942 -3.53 37.95 -79.68
C ASN A 942 -2.30 38.47 -78.93
N GLY A 943 -1.94 37.81 -77.83
CA GLY A 943 -0.75 38.10 -77.03
C GLY A 943 -0.24 36.81 -76.39
N ASN A 944 0.82 36.26 -76.95
CA ASN A 944 1.49 35.05 -76.51
C ASN A 944 2.09 35.25 -75.10
N GLY A 945 1.31 34.95 -74.06
CA GLY A 945 1.77 34.88 -72.67
C GLY A 945 1.50 33.48 -72.14
N GLY A 946 2.56 32.69 -71.95
CA GLY A 946 2.45 31.36 -71.36
C GLY A 946 1.67 31.43 -70.04
N LYS A 947 0.58 30.66 -69.93
CA LYS A 947 -0.17 30.52 -68.69
C LYS A 947 0.77 29.91 -67.65
N LYS A 948 1.11 30.68 -66.61
CA LYS A 948 1.98 30.22 -65.51
C LYS A 948 1.28 29.05 -64.78
N PRO A 949 1.97 27.93 -64.51
CA PRO A 949 1.43 26.85 -63.68
C PRO A 949 1.09 27.38 -62.28
N MET A 950 0.03 26.87 -61.66
CA MET A 950 -0.31 27.22 -60.27
C MET A 950 0.68 26.57 -59.31
N THR A 951 1.38 27.39 -58.51
CA THR A 951 2.30 26.97 -57.43
C THR A 951 1.54 26.35 -56.27
N THR A 952 2.21 25.70 -55.31
CA THR A 952 1.59 25.20 -54.06
C THR A 952 1.46 26.28 -52.96
N PRO A 953 0.49 26.20 -52.03
CA PRO A 953 0.33 27.19 -50.96
C PRO A 953 1.59 27.42 -50.10
N ALA A 954 2.40 26.37 -49.91
CA ALA A 954 3.68 26.46 -49.21
C ALA A 954 4.70 27.34 -49.98
N THR A 955 4.72 27.23 -51.31
CA THR A 955 5.53 28.07 -52.19
C THR A 955 5.13 29.54 -52.07
N ASP A 956 3.83 29.85 -52.13
CA ASP A 956 3.35 31.23 -51.99
C ASP A 956 3.66 31.82 -50.62
N ALA A 957 3.58 31.02 -49.55
CA ALA A 957 3.91 31.51 -48.22
C ALA A 957 5.39 31.89 -48.09
N ILE A 958 6.31 31.13 -48.72
CA ILE A 958 7.75 31.50 -48.77
C ILE A 958 7.93 32.78 -49.58
N LEU A 959 7.28 32.88 -50.75
CA LEU A 959 7.31 34.07 -51.59
C LEU A 959 6.78 35.30 -50.83
N ALA A 960 5.60 35.23 -50.22
CA ALA A 960 5.04 36.32 -49.43
C ALA A 960 5.99 36.78 -48.30
N MET A 961 6.54 35.83 -47.54
CA MET A 961 7.44 36.14 -46.42
C MET A 961 8.79 36.72 -46.86
N SER A 962 9.27 36.40 -48.07
CA SER A 962 10.53 36.96 -48.60
C SER A 962 10.45 38.48 -48.86
N ASN A 963 9.25 39.03 -49.08
CA ASN A 963 9.05 40.46 -49.38
C ASN A 963 8.38 41.22 -48.21
N ALA A 964 7.57 40.54 -47.39
CA ALA A 964 6.85 41.18 -46.27
C ALA A 964 7.74 42.04 -45.34
N GLY A 965 8.98 41.60 -45.08
CA GLY A 965 9.95 42.36 -44.27
C GLY A 965 10.33 43.73 -44.84
N LEU A 966 10.36 43.90 -46.17
CA LEU A 966 10.65 45.19 -46.81
C LEU A 966 9.58 46.22 -46.47
N ASN A 967 8.31 45.80 -46.47
CA ASN A 967 7.16 46.66 -46.17
C ASN A 967 7.08 47.03 -44.69
N VAL A 968 7.40 46.09 -43.79
CA VAL A 968 7.51 46.34 -42.34
C VAL A 968 8.50 47.49 -42.08
N ILE A 969 9.69 47.44 -42.68
CA ILE A 969 10.73 48.46 -42.51
C ILE A 969 10.32 49.79 -43.13
N HIS A 970 9.63 49.78 -44.27
CA HIS A 970 9.15 51.00 -44.92
C HIS A 970 8.16 51.77 -44.05
N SER A 971 7.22 51.05 -43.43
CA SER A 971 6.25 51.63 -42.50
C SER A 971 6.91 52.19 -41.24
N GLU A 972 7.95 51.52 -40.72
CA GLU A 972 8.71 52.04 -39.58
C GLU A 972 9.46 53.34 -39.94
N LEU A 973 10.07 53.43 -41.12
CA LEU A 973 10.71 54.67 -41.59
C LEU A 973 9.70 55.81 -41.79
N ASP A 974 8.49 55.50 -42.24
CA ASP A 974 7.39 56.47 -42.34
C ASP A 974 6.88 56.91 -40.95
N GLY A 975 6.88 56.02 -39.95
CA GLY A 975 6.59 56.36 -38.55
C GLY A 975 7.55 57.42 -37.99
N LEU A 976 8.85 57.17 -38.11
CA LEU A 976 9.90 58.14 -37.72
C LEU A 976 9.75 59.47 -38.45
N ARG A 977 9.36 59.44 -39.73
CA ARG A 977 9.15 60.64 -40.53
C ARG A 977 8.05 61.53 -39.95
N THR A 978 6.95 60.96 -39.45
CA THR A 978 5.87 61.73 -38.80
C THR A 978 6.37 62.47 -37.55
N TYR A 979 7.20 61.83 -36.71
CA TYR A 979 7.82 62.52 -35.57
C TYR A 979 8.67 63.72 -36.05
N ARG A 980 9.57 63.50 -37.01
CA ARG A 980 10.47 64.55 -37.51
C ARG A 980 9.71 65.68 -38.19
N ALA A 981 8.57 65.39 -38.81
CA ALA A 981 7.68 66.38 -39.41
C ALA A 981 6.90 67.24 -38.38
N SER A 982 6.95 66.88 -37.09
CA SER A 982 6.40 67.65 -35.95
C SER A 982 7.44 68.54 -35.23
N LEU A 983 8.72 68.44 -35.61
CA LEU A 983 9.78 69.30 -35.06
C LEU A 983 9.54 70.75 -35.47
N ASP A 984 9.64 71.67 -34.50
CA ASP A 984 9.61 73.11 -34.78
C ASP A 984 11.04 73.65 -34.85
N LYS A 985 11.28 74.61 -35.74
CA LYS A 985 12.58 75.26 -35.93
C LYS A 985 13.08 75.96 -34.66
N THR A 986 12.16 76.27 -33.72
CA THR A 986 12.43 77.02 -32.50
C THR A 986 12.09 76.28 -31.19
N GLY A 987 11.97 74.93 -31.21
CA GLY A 987 11.69 74.10 -30.02
C GLY A 987 12.83 73.98 -28.98
N PRO A 988 12.69 73.11 -27.96
CA PRO A 988 13.72 72.84 -26.94
C PRO A 988 15.04 72.26 -27.50
N GLU A 989 16.15 72.43 -26.75
CA GLU A 989 17.50 72.00 -27.19
C GLU A 989 17.68 70.49 -27.17
N SER A 990 17.00 69.78 -26.27
CA SER A 990 17.04 68.32 -26.18
C SER A 990 15.62 67.76 -26.07
N ASN A 991 15.35 66.66 -26.77
CA ASN A 991 14.04 66.02 -26.77
C ASN A 991 14.15 64.52 -26.51
N VAL A 992 13.19 63.98 -25.76
CA VAL A 992 12.88 62.54 -25.72
C VAL A 992 11.48 62.37 -26.29
N TRP A 993 11.31 61.36 -27.14
CA TRP A 993 10.05 61.10 -27.81
C TRP A 993 9.75 59.61 -27.93
N GLY A 994 8.47 59.30 -28.06
CA GLY A 994 8.01 57.97 -28.40
C GLY A 994 6.69 58.03 -29.14
N HIS A 995 6.48 57.09 -30.08
CA HIS A 995 5.20 56.93 -30.77
C HIS A 995 4.84 55.47 -30.98
N TYR A 996 3.54 55.24 -31.08
CA TYR A 996 2.95 54.01 -31.57
C TYR A 996 2.69 54.12 -33.08
N LEU A 997 3.00 53.05 -33.82
CA LEU A 997 2.76 52.87 -35.24
C LEU A 997 1.78 51.71 -35.44
N GLY A 998 0.68 51.95 -36.14
CA GLY A 998 -0.23 50.90 -36.60
C GLY A 998 -0.38 50.97 -38.12
N SER A 999 -0.30 49.84 -38.83
CA SER A 999 -0.52 49.80 -40.28
C SER A 999 -1.23 48.51 -40.69
N LYS A 1000 -2.08 48.63 -41.71
CA LYS A 1000 -2.62 47.49 -42.46
C LYS A 1000 -2.34 47.72 -43.93
N SER A 1001 -1.77 46.72 -44.61
CA SER A 1001 -1.49 46.77 -46.05
C SER A 1001 -1.89 45.47 -46.73
N ASP A 1002 -2.43 45.56 -47.94
CA ASP A 1002 -2.71 44.47 -48.85
C ASP A 1002 -1.69 44.53 -50.00
N ILE A 1003 -0.95 43.45 -50.22
CA ILE A 1003 0.15 43.38 -51.20
C ILE A 1003 -0.13 42.24 -52.19
N ASP A 1004 -0.03 42.57 -53.48
CA ASP A 1004 -0.08 41.59 -54.57
C ASP A 1004 1.25 41.63 -55.35
N THR A 1005 1.95 40.50 -55.38
CA THR A 1005 3.28 40.38 -55.99
C THR A 1005 3.20 39.91 -57.43
N SER A 1006 4.23 40.17 -58.25
CA SER A 1006 4.27 39.79 -59.68
C SER A 1006 4.10 38.28 -59.98
N ASN A 1007 4.19 37.40 -58.97
CA ASN A 1007 3.98 35.95 -59.10
C ASN A 1007 2.69 35.45 -58.43
N GLY A 1008 1.82 36.32 -57.93
CA GLY A 1008 0.53 35.95 -57.35
C GLY A 1008 0.59 35.49 -55.88
N ALA A 1009 1.72 35.69 -55.19
CA ALA A 1009 1.85 35.42 -53.77
C ALA A 1009 1.30 36.60 -52.95
N ALA A 1010 -0.01 36.81 -53.02
CA ALA A 1010 -0.69 37.91 -52.33
C ALA A 1010 -0.78 37.67 -50.81
N TYR A 1011 -0.62 38.74 -50.03
CA TYR A 1011 -0.71 38.70 -48.57
C TYR A 1011 -1.26 39.99 -47.97
N GLN A 1012 -1.86 39.86 -46.78
CA GLN A 1012 -2.26 40.99 -45.96
C GLN A 1012 -1.28 41.14 -44.79
N LEU A 1013 -0.68 42.31 -44.65
CA LEU A 1013 0.24 42.68 -43.57
C LEU A 1013 -0.49 43.56 -42.55
N SER A 1014 -0.51 43.14 -41.28
CA SER A 1014 -0.93 43.97 -40.15
C SER A 1014 0.26 44.17 -39.23
N GLN A 1015 0.61 45.43 -38.99
CA GLN A 1015 1.78 45.86 -38.23
C GLN A 1015 1.36 46.71 -37.05
N ASN A 1016 1.95 46.42 -35.90
CA ASN A 1016 1.84 47.22 -34.68
C ASN A 1016 3.25 47.41 -34.11
N GLY A 1017 3.68 48.64 -33.91
CA GLY A 1017 5.03 48.93 -33.46
C GLY A 1017 5.12 50.14 -32.56
N MET A 1018 6.26 50.25 -31.89
CA MET A 1018 6.63 51.38 -31.06
C MET A 1018 8.04 51.83 -31.41
N GLU A 1019 8.23 53.13 -31.59
CA GLU A 1019 9.54 53.74 -31.73
C GLU A 1019 9.78 54.72 -30.60
N ILE A 1020 10.99 54.68 -30.04
CA ILE A 1020 11.43 55.59 -28.99
C ILE A 1020 12.80 56.15 -29.35
N GLY A 1021 13.02 57.43 -29.07
CA GLY A 1021 14.26 58.09 -29.41
C GLY A 1021 14.53 59.34 -28.60
N ALA A 1022 15.74 59.84 -28.80
CA ALA A 1022 16.17 61.11 -28.25
C ALA A 1022 17.00 61.88 -29.29
N ASP A 1023 16.84 63.19 -29.31
CA ASP A 1023 17.64 64.09 -30.14
C ASP A 1023 18.07 65.36 -29.40
N THR A 1024 19.08 66.00 -29.97
CA THR A 1024 19.52 67.33 -29.58
C THR A 1024 19.57 68.24 -30.81
N ARG A 1025 19.16 69.50 -30.62
CA ARG A 1025 19.29 70.57 -31.59
C ARG A 1025 20.51 71.42 -31.26
N THR A 1026 21.37 71.63 -32.24
CA THR A 1026 22.50 72.55 -32.19
C THR A 1026 22.30 73.70 -33.17
N ASP A 1027 22.27 74.94 -32.67
CA ASP A 1027 22.09 76.14 -33.47
C ASP A 1027 23.44 76.75 -33.90
N PHE A 1028 23.54 77.20 -35.15
CA PHE A 1028 24.71 77.90 -35.71
C PHE A 1028 24.28 79.04 -36.62
N ALA A 1029 25.22 79.90 -37.04
CA ALA A 1029 24.90 81.14 -37.77
C ALA A 1029 24.11 80.94 -39.09
N GLY A 1030 24.12 79.73 -39.66
CA GLY A 1030 23.42 79.36 -40.90
C GLY A 1030 22.16 78.51 -40.71
N GLY A 1031 21.75 78.17 -39.49
CA GLY A 1031 20.59 77.31 -39.25
C GLY A 1031 20.72 76.42 -38.01
N SER A 1032 19.93 75.36 -37.98
CA SER A 1032 19.86 74.41 -36.86
C SER A 1032 20.06 72.98 -37.34
N LEU A 1033 20.83 72.17 -36.60
CA LEU A 1033 21.01 70.74 -36.86
C LEU A 1033 20.42 69.94 -35.70
N VAL A 1034 19.46 69.07 -36.00
CA VAL A 1034 18.92 68.08 -35.07
C VAL A 1034 19.58 66.74 -35.33
N THR A 1035 20.20 66.14 -34.33
CA THR A 1035 20.77 64.79 -34.42
C THR A 1035 20.21 63.90 -33.33
N GLY A 1036 19.83 62.67 -33.68
CA GLY A 1036 19.22 61.75 -32.74
C GLY A 1036 19.47 60.27 -33.04
N ALA A 1037 19.17 59.47 -32.03
CA ALA A 1037 19.19 58.02 -32.09
C ALA A 1037 17.83 57.46 -31.64
N PHE A 1038 17.43 56.33 -32.22
CA PHE A 1038 16.14 55.71 -31.92
C PHE A 1038 16.20 54.20 -32.01
N MET A 1039 15.29 53.56 -31.28
CA MET A 1039 15.03 52.12 -31.34
C MET A 1039 13.59 51.90 -31.79
N SER A 1040 13.36 50.82 -32.54
CA SER A 1040 12.03 50.42 -33.01
C SER A 1040 11.73 48.96 -32.72
N PHE A 1041 10.50 48.68 -32.34
CA PHE A 1041 10.01 47.32 -32.08
C PHE A 1041 8.67 47.16 -32.80
N SER A 1042 8.49 46.14 -33.63
CA SER A 1042 7.18 45.87 -34.23
C SER A 1042 6.82 44.38 -34.30
N ASP A 1043 5.54 44.11 -34.00
CA ASP A 1043 4.86 42.82 -34.16
C ASP A 1043 4.05 42.86 -35.46
N ASN A 1044 4.34 41.93 -36.35
CA ASN A 1044 3.77 41.94 -37.69
C ASN A 1044 3.14 40.59 -38.01
N LYS A 1045 1.89 40.59 -38.46
CA LYS A 1045 1.16 39.41 -38.92
C LYS A 1045 1.00 39.45 -40.43
N VAL A 1046 1.35 38.36 -41.09
CA VAL A 1046 1.26 38.18 -42.54
C VAL A 1046 0.23 37.07 -42.81
N LYS A 1047 -0.95 37.44 -43.31
CA LYS A 1047 -2.00 36.49 -43.70
C LYS A 1047 -1.86 36.16 -45.18
N HIS A 1048 -1.67 34.88 -45.50
CA HIS A 1048 -1.50 34.41 -46.88
C HIS A 1048 -2.85 34.27 -47.59
N ALA A 1049 -2.90 34.59 -48.89
CA ALA A 1049 -4.12 34.44 -49.69
C ALA A 1049 -4.67 33.01 -49.70
N ARG A 1050 -3.78 32.00 -49.68
CA ARG A 1050 -4.14 30.58 -49.71
C ARG A 1050 -4.19 29.90 -48.34
N GLY A 1051 -4.32 30.70 -47.27
CA GLY A 1051 -4.52 30.21 -45.91
C GLY A 1051 -3.24 30.07 -45.09
N GLY A 1052 -3.37 30.31 -43.79
CA GLY A 1052 -2.25 30.39 -42.85
C GLY A 1052 -1.87 31.83 -42.49
N THR A 1053 -1.30 32.01 -41.30
CA THR A 1053 -0.87 33.30 -40.79
C THR A 1053 0.55 33.18 -40.25
N SER A 1054 1.46 33.87 -40.90
CA SER A 1054 2.86 34.01 -40.50
C SER A 1054 3.09 35.23 -39.62
N LYS A 1055 4.29 35.31 -39.01
CA LYS A 1055 4.69 36.39 -38.12
C LYS A 1055 6.08 36.92 -38.47
N ILE A 1056 6.28 38.23 -38.35
CA ILE A 1056 7.59 38.90 -38.42
C ILE A 1056 7.75 39.78 -37.18
N ASP A 1057 8.71 39.48 -36.32
CA ASP A 1057 9.09 40.34 -35.20
C ASP A 1057 10.31 41.18 -35.61
N SER A 1058 10.16 42.51 -35.66
CA SER A 1058 11.20 43.45 -36.08
C SER A 1058 11.79 44.20 -34.89
N TYR A 1059 13.12 44.23 -34.81
CA TYR A 1059 13.89 44.98 -33.82
C TYR A 1059 14.89 45.86 -34.56
N GLY A 1060 14.77 47.18 -34.43
CA GLY A 1060 15.58 48.14 -35.15
C GLY A 1060 16.33 49.11 -34.26
N LEU A 1061 17.49 49.55 -34.73
CA LEU A 1061 18.29 50.63 -34.15
C LEU A 1061 18.72 51.57 -35.29
N GLY A 1062 18.55 52.88 -35.11
CA GLY A 1062 18.88 53.85 -36.13
C GLY A 1062 19.36 55.18 -35.60
N LEU A 1063 19.95 55.94 -36.52
CA LEU A 1063 20.42 57.31 -36.33
C LEU A 1063 19.74 58.21 -37.36
N TYR A 1064 19.46 59.46 -36.98
CA TYR A 1064 18.97 60.46 -37.91
C TYR A 1064 19.63 61.82 -37.68
N ALA A 1065 19.65 62.61 -38.75
CA ALA A 1065 20.06 63.99 -38.74
C ALA A 1065 19.11 64.82 -39.61
N THR A 1066 18.64 65.95 -39.11
CA THR A 1066 17.81 66.91 -39.84
C THR A 1066 18.45 68.29 -39.75
N TRP A 1067 18.83 68.84 -40.89
CA TRP A 1067 19.36 70.19 -41.03
C TRP A 1067 18.26 71.14 -41.51
N TYR A 1068 18.03 72.21 -40.75
CA TYR A 1068 17.14 73.31 -41.11
C TYR A 1068 17.97 74.55 -41.43
N ASP A 1069 17.83 75.09 -42.65
CA ASP A 1069 18.48 76.33 -43.07
C ASP A 1069 17.58 77.54 -42.74
N ALA A 1070 18.22 78.69 -42.47
CA ALA A 1070 17.50 79.93 -42.15
C ALA A 1070 16.57 80.42 -43.28
N SER A 1071 16.79 80.01 -44.55
CA SER A 1071 15.96 80.36 -45.70
C SER A 1071 14.60 79.65 -45.76
N GLY A 1072 14.44 78.54 -45.03
CA GLY A 1072 13.25 77.69 -45.09
C GLY A 1072 13.48 76.31 -45.71
N PHE A 1073 14.67 76.05 -46.28
CA PHE A 1073 15.08 74.72 -46.73
C PHE A 1073 15.33 73.77 -45.56
N TYR A 1074 15.04 72.47 -45.74
CA TYR A 1074 15.49 71.42 -44.84
C TYR A 1074 16.00 70.20 -45.62
N ALA A 1075 16.95 69.49 -45.03
CA ALA A 1075 17.42 68.20 -45.48
C ALA A 1075 17.50 67.23 -44.30
N ASP A 1076 16.95 66.04 -44.45
CA ASP A 1076 16.98 65.00 -43.45
C ASP A 1076 17.54 63.68 -43.98
N SER A 1077 18.19 62.94 -43.09
CA SER A 1077 18.79 61.64 -43.38
C SER A 1077 18.60 60.68 -42.22
N VAL A 1078 18.34 59.41 -42.54
CA VAL A 1078 18.17 58.30 -41.59
C VAL A 1078 18.99 57.11 -42.07
N VAL A 1079 19.68 56.43 -41.15
CA VAL A 1079 20.24 55.10 -41.36
C VAL A 1079 19.75 54.19 -40.24
N LYS A 1080 19.24 53.01 -40.59
CA LYS A 1080 18.62 52.06 -39.65
C LYS A 1080 18.97 50.62 -40.01
N GLY A 1081 19.38 49.85 -39.01
CA GLY A 1081 19.55 48.40 -39.11
C GLY A 1081 18.43 47.67 -38.37
N ASN A 1082 17.88 46.61 -38.96
CA ASN A 1082 16.83 45.78 -38.36
C ASN A 1082 17.25 44.31 -38.29
N ARG A 1083 16.86 43.62 -37.22
CA ARG A 1083 16.80 42.16 -37.14
C ARG A 1083 15.35 41.72 -37.20
N LEU A 1084 15.03 40.86 -38.16
CA LEU A 1084 13.72 40.28 -38.38
C LEU A 1084 13.74 38.81 -37.93
N ASN A 1085 12.86 38.44 -37.02
CA ASN A 1085 12.60 37.04 -36.71
C ASN A 1085 11.32 36.61 -37.45
N ASN A 1086 11.47 35.75 -38.46
CA ASN A 1086 10.39 35.31 -39.33
C ASN A 1086 9.89 33.93 -38.88
N LYS A 1087 8.56 33.78 -38.77
CA LYS A 1087 7.89 32.51 -38.51
C LYS A 1087 6.83 32.26 -39.57
N LEU A 1088 7.06 31.27 -40.42
CA LEU A 1088 6.15 30.92 -41.50
C LEU A 1088 5.17 29.83 -41.06
N ARG A 1089 3.88 30.05 -41.31
CA ARG A 1089 2.82 29.04 -41.16
C ARG A 1089 1.86 29.09 -42.35
N ALA A 1090 1.80 28.01 -43.11
CA ALA A 1090 0.94 27.86 -44.28
C ALA A 1090 -0.01 26.67 -44.12
N VAL A 1091 -1.15 26.72 -44.82
CA VAL A 1091 -2.09 25.60 -44.93
C VAL A 1091 -1.98 25.04 -46.35
N MET A 1092 -1.69 23.75 -46.46
CA MET A 1092 -1.54 23.00 -47.72
C MET A 1092 -2.90 22.66 -48.34
N THR A 1093 -2.93 22.24 -49.60
CA THR A 1093 -4.20 21.91 -50.31
C THR A 1093 -4.96 20.75 -49.67
N ASN A 1094 -4.25 19.82 -49.03
CA ASN A 1094 -4.84 18.72 -48.27
C ASN A 1094 -5.37 19.12 -46.87
N GLY A 1095 -5.34 20.42 -46.53
CA GLY A 1095 -5.74 20.96 -45.23
C GLY A 1095 -4.68 20.84 -44.12
N GLY A 1096 -3.57 20.13 -44.37
CA GLY A 1096 -2.44 20.02 -43.46
C GLY A 1096 -1.69 21.35 -43.29
N ARG A 1097 -0.92 21.48 -42.21
CA ARG A 1097 -0.12 22.68 -41.93
C ARG A 1097 1.37 22.43 -42.19
N THR A 1098 2.04 23.43 -42.73
CA THR A 1098 3.51 23.45 -42.86
C THR A 1098 4.08 24.75 -42.33
N GLY A 1099 5.32 24.73 -41.84
CA GLY A 1099 5.96 25.92 -41.30
C GLY A 1099 7.47 25.84 -41.20
N GLY A 1100 8.10 26.99 -40.94
CA GLY A 1100 9.54 27.13 -40.79
C GLY A 1100 9.90 28.49 -40.18
N ASP A 1101 10.98 28.52 -39.42
CA ASP A 1101 11.45 29.71 -38.69
C ASP A 1101 12.86 30.09 -39.14
N TRP A 1102 13.12 31.39 -39.37
CA TRP A 1102 14.46 31.89 -39.67
C TRP A 1102 14.66 33.33 -39.19
N LYS A 1103 15.92 33.79 -39.18
CA LYS A 1103 16.29 35.17 -38.85
C LYS A 1103 16.88 35.82 -40.08
N GLN A 1104 16.61 37.10 -40.26
CA GLN A 1104 17.10 37.87 -41.40
C GLN A 1104 17.49 39.27 -40.92
N TYR A 1105 18.52 39.85 -41.52
CA TYR A 1105 18.98 41.19 -41.17
C TYR A 1105 18.71 42.15 -42.31
N ALA A 1106 18.39 43.40 -41.99
CA ALA A 1106 18.12 44.43 -42.96
C ALA A 1106 18.90 45.71 -42.67
N LEU A 1107 19.32 46.39 -43.73
CA LEU A 1107 19.88 47.73 -43.68
C LEU A 1107 19.00 48.66 -44.50
N SER A 1108 18.68 49.82 -43.95
CA SER A 1108 17.85 50.82 -44.60
C SER A 1108 18.40 52.22 -44.43
N THR A 1109 18.16 53.06 -45.43
CA THR A 1109 18.52 54.47 -45.41
C THR A 1109 17.44 55.29 -46.12
N ALA A 1110 17.17 56.50 -45.62
CA ALA A 1110 16.27 57.43 -46.26
C ALA A 1110 16.87 58.83 -46.24
N VAL A 1111 16.69 59.58 -47.33
CA VAL A 1111 17.04 60.99 -47.44
C VAL A 1111 15.85 61.76 -47.98
N GLU A 1112 15.55 62.89 -47.36
CA GLU A 1112 14.48 63.78 -47.78
C GLU A 1112 14.97 65.23 -47.76
N GLY A 1113 14.49 66.02 -48.71
CA GLY A 1113 14.74 67.44 -48.77
C GLY A 1113 13.49 68.18 -49.18
N GLY A 1114 13.24 69.32 -48.55
CA GLY A 1114 12.08 70.13 -48.84
C GLY A 1114 12.31 71.61 -48.55
N TYR A 1115 11.39 72.45 -48.99
CA TYR A 1115 11.47 73.89 -48.78
C TYR A 1115 10.13 74.41 -48.31
N GLN A 1116 10.09 75.01 -47.12
CA GLN A 1116 8.87 75.59 -46.56
C GLN A 1116 8.65 77.00 -47.10
N PHE A 1117 7.52 77.22 -47.77
CA PHE A 1117 7.03 78.53 -48.19
C PHE A 1117 5.94 79.00 -47.23
N ASP A 1118 6.19 80.10 -46.52
CA ASP A 1118 5.18 80.72 -45.67
C ASP A 1118 4.25 81.59 -46.54
N LEU A 1119 2.98 81.18 -46.66
CA LEU A 1119 1.98 81.87 -47.48
C LEU A 1119 1.35 83.06 -46.74
N LYS A 1120 1.19 82.91 -45.41
CA LYS A 1120 0.76 83.90 -44.42
C LYS A 1120 1.42 83.56 -43.07
N ASN A 1121 1.36 84.46 -42.09
CA ASN A 1121 1.97 84.26 -40.76
C ASN A 1121 1.58 82.91 -40.09
N ASP A 1122 0.42 82.35 -40.44
CA ASP A 1122 -0.15 81.15 -39.81
C ASP A 1122 -0.39 79.98 -40.80
N VAL A 1123 0.06 80.06 -42.06
CA VAL A 1123 -0.15 78.99 -43.06
C VAL A 1123 1.08 78.85 -43.96
N SER A 1124 1.60 77.62 -44.11
CA SER A 1124 2.75 77.31 -44.97
C SER A 1124 2.50 76.10 -45.88
N ILE A 1125 3.20 76.06 -47.01
CA ILE A 1125 3.25 74.92 -47.92
C ILE A 1125 4.70 74.46 -48.10
N THR A 1126 4.92 73.15 -48.04
CA THR A 1126 6.25 72.53 -48.08
C THR A 1126 6.29 71.45 -49.14
N PRO A 1127 6.68 71.75 -50.39
CA PRO A 1127 7.08 70.72 -51.36
C PRO A 1127 8.35 70.01 -50.88
N TYR A 1128 8.41 68.70 -51.11
CA TYR A 1128 9.53 67.84 -50.74
C TYR A 1128 9.76 66.71 -51.76
N GLY A 1129 10.97 66.17 -51.73
CA GLY A 1129 11.35 64.93 -52.40
C GLY A 1129 12.11 64.02 -51.43
N ARG A 1130 11.86 62.71 -51.52
CA ARG A 1130 12.45 61.69 -50.67
C ARG A 1130 12.90 60.49 -51.49
N LEU A 1131 14.03 59.91 -51.09
CA LEU A 1131 14.55 58.65 -51.61
C LEU A 1131 14.83 57.70 -50.44
N ALA A 1132 14.29 56.49 -50.48
CA ALA A 1132 14.50 55.46 -49.46
C ALA A 1132 14.99 54.15 -50.08
N PHE A 1133 15.93 53.50 -49.40
CA PHE A 1133 16.54 52.23 -49.81
C PHE A 1133 16.46 51.24 -48.65
N VAL A 1134 16.05 50.00 -48.94
CA VAL A 1134 16.02 48.88 -47.98
C VAL A 1134 16.62 47.64 -48.65
N GLN A 1135 17.51 46.95 -47.94
CA GLN A 1135 18.07 45.66 -48.38
C GLN A 1135 18.10 44.66 -47.23
N MET A 1136 17.74 43.41 -47.52
CA MET A 1136 17.74 42.27 -46.58
C MET A 1136 18.80 41.21 -46.95
N THR A 1137 19.28 40.45 -45.96
CA THR A 1137 20.21 39.32 -46.15
C THR A 1137 19.54 38.14 -46.85
N SER A 1138 20.32 37.26 -47.47
CA SER A 1138 19.82 36.00 -48.04
C SER A 1138 19.83 34.89 -47.01
N GLU A 1139 18.73 34.15 -46.95
CA GLU A 1139 18.51 33.08 -45.97
C GLU A 1139 17.88 31.86 -46.64
N ASP A 1140 18.36 30.67 -46.24
CA ASP A 1140 17.78 29.38 -46.59
C ASP A 1140 16.69 29.00 -45.58
N VAL A 1141 15.51 28.71 -46.10
CA VAL A 1141 14.29 28.32 -45.38
C VAL A 1141 14.06 26.83 -45.62
N LYS A 1142 13.81 26.09 -44.53
CA LYS A 1142 13.36 24.69 -44.60
C LYS A 1142 12.04 24.55 -43.88
N LEU A 1143 11.04 24.03 -44.57
CA LEU A 1143 9.72 23.77 -44.00
C LEU A 1143 9.61 22.35 -43.42
N SER A 1144 8.67 22.16 -42.50
CA SER A 1144 8.36 20.86 -41.88
C SER A 1144 7.91 19.80 -42.88
N ASN A 1145 7.33 20.20 -44.01
CA ASN A 1145 7.00 19.30 -45.13
C ASN A 1145 8.18 19.08 -46.11
N GLY A 1146 9.43 19.35 -45.72
CA GLY A 1146 10.61 19.06 -46.54
C GLY A 1146 10.96 20.10 -47.61
N MET A 1147 10.04 21.02 -47.95
CA MET A 1147 10.28 22.09 -48.93
C MET A 1147 11.41 23.02 -48.46
N LYS A 1148 12.29 23.38 -49.39
CA LYS A 1148 13.38 24.35 -49.17
C LYS A 1148 13.14 25.60 -50.00
N GLY A 1149 13.52 26.77 -49.49
CA GLY A 1149 13.49 28.02 -50.25
C GLY A 1149 14.64 28.93 -49.87
N ASN A 1150 15.34 29.50 -50.84
CA ASN A 1150 16.30 30.57 -50.62
C ASN A 1150 15.63 31.91 -50.93
N THR A 1151 15.59 32.78 -49.93
CA THR A 1151 14.90 34.09 -49.99
C THR A 1151 15.56 35.13 -50.91
N GLY A 1152 16.73 34.82 -51.50
CA GLY A 1152 17.52 35.78 -52.28
C GLY A 1152 17.99 36.96 -51.43
N THR A 1153 18.40 38.07 -52.03
CA THR A 1153 18.66 39.33 -51.29
C THR A 1153 17.57 40.35 -51.60
N PRO A 1154 16.43 40.37 -50.87
CA PRO A 1154 15.34 41.30 -51.16
C PRO A 1154 15.78 42.76 -51.07
N ARG A 1155 15.35 43.58 -52.03
CA ARG A 1155 15.64 45.02 -52.10
C ARG A 1155 14.39 45.82 -52.44
N SER A 1156 14.33 47.05 -51.93
CA SER A 1156 13.34 48.07 -52.25
C SER A 1156 14.04 49.42 -52.40
N VAL A 1157 13.66 50.18 -53.44
CA VAL A 1157 14.15 51.53 -53.72
C VAL A 1157 12.95 52.40 -54.07
N THR A 1158 12.51 53.25 -53.14
CA THR A 1158 11.36 54.12 -53.35
C THR A 1158 11.79 55.57 -53.54
N GLY A 1159 11.22 56.22 -54.55
CA GLY A 1159 11.25 57.67 -54.72
C GLY A 1159 9.87 58.25 -54.45
N GLU A 1160 9.82 59.31 -53.67
CA GLU A 1160 8.59 59.99 -53.27
C GLU A 1160 8.71 61.49 -53.55
N ALA A 1161 7.70 62.07 -54.19
CA ALA A 1161 7.61 63.51 -54.42
C ALA A 1161 6.22 64.00 -54.00
N GLY A 1162 6.17 65.03 -53.16
CA GLY A 1162 4.90 65.49 -52.59
C GLY A 1162 4.95 66.92 -52.06
N ALA A 1163 3.83 67.35 -51.50
CA ALA A 1163 3.71 68.63 -50.82
C ALA A 1163 2.88 68.50 -49.54
N LYS A 1164 3.25 69.26 -48.50
CA LYS A 1164 2.57 69.35 -47.21
C LYS A 1164 2.05 70.76 -46.98
N LEU A 1165 0.74 70.91 -46.76
CA LEU A 1165 0.08 72.17 -46.40
C LEU A 1165 -0.18 72.17 -44.89
N SER A 1166 0.36 73.15 -44.15
CA SER A 1166 0.27 73.23 -42.69
C SER A 1166 -0.34 74.56 -42.24
N GLY A 1167 -1.18 74.53 -41.22
CA GLY A 1167 -1.70 75.71 -40.52
C GLY A 1167 -1.16 75.78 -39.08
N LYS A 1168 -1.07 76.97 -38.51
CA LYS A 1168 -0.64 77.22 -37.13
C LYS A 1168 -1.70 78.03 -36.39
N PHE A 1169 -2.18 77.52 -35.26
CA PHE A 1169 -3.19 78.17 -34.42
C PHE A 1169 -2.70 78.26 -32.98
N SER A 1170 -2.60 79.46 -32.44
CA SER A 1170 -2.13 79.69 -31.06
C SER A 1170 -3.29 80.07 -30.14
N LEU A 1171 -3.54 79.28 -29.09
CA LEU A 1171 -4.56 79.52 -28.07
C LEU A 1171 -3.90 79.59 -26.68
N SER A 1172 -3.62 80.80 -26.19
CA SER A 1172 -2.82 81.03 -24.98
C SER A 1172 -1.45 80.32 -25.01
N SER A 1173 -1.19 79.39 -24.09
CA SER A 1173 0.06 78.63 -23.98
C SER A 1173 0.05 77.33 -24.80
N THR A 1174 -0.96 77.12 -25.64
CA THR A 1174 -1.10 75.90 -26.45
C THR A 1174 -1.08 76.24 -27.94
N GLU A 1175 -0.28 75.51 -28.71
CA GLU A 1175 -0.15 75.67 -30.16
C GLU A 1175 -0.65 74.42 -30.89
N PHE A 1176 -1.59 74.59 -31.83
CA PHE A 1176 -2.16 73.52 -32.64
C PHE A 1176 -1.74 73.70 -34.12
N LYS A 1177 -1.15 72.66 -34.70
CA LYS A 1177 -0.62 72.67 -36.07
C LYS A 1177 -1.17 71.50 -36.90
N PRO A 1178 -2.36 71.62 -37.51
CA PRO A 1178 -2.86 70.62 -38.45
C PRO A 1178 -2.17 70.74 -39.81
N TYR A 1179 -2.02 69.62 -40.50
CA TYR A 1179 -1.48 69.56 -41.85
C TYR A 1179 -2.11 68.47 -42.72
N LEU A 1180 -2.09 68.71 -44.03
CA LEU A 1180 -2.48 67.76 -45.07
C LEU A 1180 -1.29 67.52 -46.01
N SER A 1181 -1.07 66.29 -46.45
CA SER A 1181 -0.02 65.92 -47.40
C SER A 1181 -0.59 65.11 -48.57
N ALA A 1182 0.01 65.29 -49.74
CA ALA A 1182 -0.23 64.47 -50.92
C ALA A 1182 1.09 64.21 -51.66
N ALA A 1183 1.32 62.97 -52.08
CA ALA A 1183 2.55 62.54 -52.74
C ALA A 1183 2.32 61.43 -53.77
N VAL A 1184 3.24 61.33 -54.73
CA VAL A 1184 3.38 60.18 -55.64
C VAL A 1184 4.63 59.41 -55.23
N VAL A 1185 4.49 58.09 -55.07
CA VAL A 1185 5.57 57.17 -54.67
C VAL A 1185 5.80 56.15 -55.79
N GLN A 1186 7.05 56.03 -56.24
CA GLN A 1186 7.50 55.06 -57.24
C GLN A 1186 8.45 54.04 -56.60
N GLU A 1187 8.15 52.75 -56.71
CA GLU A 1187 9.10 51.67 -56.42
C GLU A 1187 9.92 51.34 -57.68
N PHE A 1188 11.24 51.33 -57.56
CA PHE A 1188 12.17 51.13 -58.67
C PHE A 1188 12.78 49.72 -58.70
N ALA A 1189 12.77 48.98 -57.59
CA ALA A 1189 13.30 47.63 -57.55
C ALA A 1189 12.46 46.70 -58.44
N ASN A 1190 13.07 46.24 -59.53
CA ASN A 1190 12.40 45.48 -60.58
C ASN A 1190 12.70 43.97 -60.54
N SER A 1191 13.47 43.50 -59.55
CA SER A 1191 13.74 42.08 -59.37
C SER A 1191 14.04 41.73 -57.92
N ASN A 1192 13.37 40.70 -57.39
CA ASN A 1192 13.63 40.06 -56.10
C ASN A 1192 13.53 38.54 -56.28
N GLU A 1193 14.61 37.90 -56.74
CA GLU A 1193 14.64 36.46 -57.06
C GLU A 1193 14.60 35.60 -55.78
N VAL A 1194 13.63 34.69 -55.71
CA VAL A 1194 13.51 33.64 -54.69
C VAL A 1194 13.65 32.29 -55.37
N THR A 1195 14.50 31.41 -54.84
CA THR A 1195 14.68 30.06 -55.38
C THR A 1195 13.97 29.05 -54.48
N ILE A 1196 13.04 28.27 -55.04
CA ILE A 1196 12.32 27.20 -54.35
C ILE A 1196 12.89 25.85 -54.77
N ASN A 1197 13.10 24.98 -53.78
CA ASN A 1197 13.69 23.65 -53.89
C ASN A 1197 14.94 23.60 -54.77
N GLU A 1198 15.84 24.58 -54.59
CA GLU A 1198 17.17 24.66 -55.24
C GLU A 1198 17.16 24.86 -56.78
N ARG A 1199 15.98 24.82 -57.43
CA ARG A 1199 15.86 24.84 -58.91
C ARG A 1199 14.92 25.91 -59.45
N ASN A 1200 13.77 26.12 -58.82
CA ASN A 1200 12.69 26.94 -59.37
C ASN A 1200 12.85 28.40 -58.95
N ARG A 1201 13.13 29.30 -59.89
CA ARG A 1201 13.37 30.72 -59.61
C ARG A 1201 12.12 31.55 -59.87
N PHE A 1202 11.76 32.38 -58.90
CA PHE A 1202 10.59 33.25 -58.93
C PHE A 1202 11.01 34.70 -58.70
N ASP A 1203 10.63 35.62 -59.58
CA ASP A 1203 10.88 37.05 -59.38
C ASP A 1203 9.72 37.71 -58.61
N ASN A 1204 9.94 38.01 -57.32
CA ASN A 1204 8.94 38.41 -56.35
C ASN A 1204 8.98 39.92 -56.02
N ASN A 1205 8.88 40.78 -57.04
CA ASN A 1205 8.97 42.24 -56.89
C ASN A 1205 7.59 42.92 -56.79
N VAL A 1206 7.60 44.16 -56.26
CA VAL A 1206 6.43 45.05 -56.08
C VAL A 1206 6.62 46.39 -56.81
N LYS A 1207 7.26 46.36 -57.98
CA LYS A 1207 7.50 47.54 -58.81
C LYS A 1207 6.18 48.18 -59.27
N GLY A 1208 5.90 49.40 -58.79
CA GLY A 1208 4.74 50.15 -59.22
C GLY A 1208 4.75 51.62 -58.78
N THR A 1209 3.82 52.39 -59.34
CA THR A 1209 3.52 53.76 -58.90
C THR A 1209 2.31 53.73 -57.97
N SER A 1210 2.33 54.55 -56.93
CA SER A 1210 1.24 54.67 -55.96
C SER A 1210 1.01 56.13 -55.56
N GLY A 1211 -0.24 56.50 -55.27
CA GLY A 1211 -0.59 57.78 -54.65
C GLY A 1211 -0.66 57.63 -53.12
N LYS A 1212 -0.15 58.62 -52.39
CA LYS A 1212 -0.18 58.68 -50.92
C LYS A 1212 -0.83 59.99 -50.45
N TYR A 1213 -1.76 59.91 -49.51
CA TYR A 1213 -2.46 61.05 -48.92
C TYR A 1213 -2.41 60.94 -47.40
N GLY A 1214 -2.08 62.04 -46.72
CA GLY A 1214 -1.90 62.06 -45.27
C GLY A 1214 -2.59 63.24 -44.60
N LEU A 1215 -3.17 62.99 -43.43
CA LEU A 1215 -3.71 64.01 -42.53
C LEU A 1215 -3.03 63.88 -41.17
N GLY A 1216 -2.42 64.95 -40.68
CA GLY A 1216 -1.75 64.93 -39.39
C GLY A 1216 -1.89 66.22 -38.60
N THR A 1217 -1.47 66.17 -37.34
CA THR A 1217 -1.47 67.33 -36.46
C THR A 1217 -0.39 67.22 -35.38
N SER A 1218 0.02 68.36 -34.84
CA SER A 1218 0.79 68.44 -33.60
C SER A 1218 0.20 69.50 -32.67
N ILE A 1219 0.08 69.17 -31.38
CA ILE A 1219 -0.39 70.04 -30.30
C ILE A 1219 0.76 70.22 -29.31
N THR A 1220 1.29 71.43 -29.17
CA THR A 1220 2.28 71.78 -28.15
C THR A 1220 1.58 72.43 -26.97
N VAL A 1221 1.71 71.86 -25.78
CA VAL A 1221 1.13 72.35 -24.52
C VAL A 1221 2.25 72.92 -23.65
N GLY A 1222 2.22 74.23 -23.38
CA GLY A 1222 3.32 74.91 -22.71
C GLY A 1222 4.52 75.09 -23.63
N LYS A 1223 5.75 74.95 -23.09
CA LYS A 1223 7.00 75.03 -23.87
C LYS A 1223 7.60 73.66 -24.22
N ASP A 1224 7.23 72.63 -23.48
CA ASP A 1224 8.07 71.44 -23.34
C ASP A 1224 7.37 70.15 -23.79
N VAL A 1225 6.04 70.11 -23.90
CA VAL A 1225 5.31 68.88 -24.27
C VAL A 1225 4.58 69.04 -25.60
N THR A 1226 4.81 68.14 -26.54
CA THR A 1226 4.11 68.10 -27.84
C THR A 1226 3.51 66.72 -28.08
N LEU A 1227 2.20 66.67 -28.34
CA LEU A 1227 1.50 65.50 -28.86
C LEU A 1227 1.45 65.61 -30.38
N TYR A 1228 1.68 64.52 -31.11
CA TYR A 1228 1.62 64.51 -32.56
C TYR A 1228 0.98 63.22 -33.09
N GLY A 1229 0.39 63.29 -34.27
CA GLY A 1229 -0.09 62.12 -34.98
C GLY A 1229 -0.39 62.37 -36.45
N GLU A 1230 -0.43 61.30 -37.22
CA GLU A 1230 -0.67 61.29 -38.67
C GLU A 1230 -1.41 60.02 -39.06
N ALA A 1231 -2.36 60.15 -40.00
CA ALA A 1231 -3.02 59.03 -40.66
C ALA A 1231 -2.80 59.13 -42.17
N ASN A 1232 -2.35 58.04 -42.79
CA ASN A 1232 -2.00 57.94 -44.20
C ASN A 1232 -2.84 56.86 -44.92
N TYR A 1233 -3.20 57.16 -46.17
CA TYR A 1233 -3.77 56.23 -47.15
C TYR A 1233 -2.84 56.15 -48.37
N ARG A 1234 -2.59 54.93 -48.87
CA ARG A 1234 -1.76 54.70 -50.07
C ARG A 1234 -2.44 53.71 -51.01
N GLN A 1235 -2.54 54.05 -52.30
CA GLN A 1235 -3.09 53.16 -53.34
C GLN A 1235 -2.15 53.04 -54.53
N GLY A 1236 -1.85 51.82 -54.97
CA GLY A 1236 -1.11 51.49 -56.19
C GLY A 1236 -1.56 50.16 -56.79
N SER A 1237 -0.92 49.73 -57.88
CA SER A 1237 -1.30 48.50 -58.62
C SER A 1237 -0.91 47.19 -57.91
N GLN A 1238 0.00 47.24 -56.94
CA GLN A 1238 0.55 46.07 -56.23
C GLN A 1238 0.53 46.25 -54.70
N ILE A 1239 0.20 47.44 -54.22
CA ILE A 1239 0.17 47.76 -52.80
C ILE A 1239 -1.00 48.71 -52.52
N GLU A 1240 -1.80 48.35 -51.52
CA GLU A 1240 -2.82 49.19 -50.93
C GLU A 1240 -2.59 49.23 -49.42
N THR A 1241 -2.43 50.42 -48.86
CA THR A 1241 -2.36 50.64 -47.41
C THR A 1241 -3.59 51.47 -47.04
N PRO A 1242 -4.72 50.82 -46.71
CA PRO A 1242 -5.97 51.51 -46.40
C PRO A 1242 -5.85 52.42 -45.18
N ILE A 1243 -4.98 52.06 -44.23
CA ILE A 1243 -4.66 52.90 -43.09
C ILE A 1243 -3.25 52.63 -42.56
N GLN A 1244 -2.50 53.71 -42.36
CA GLN A 1244 -1.30 53.75 -41.53
C GLN A 1244 -1.43 54.93 -40.57
N GLY A 1245 -1.37 54.66 -39.27
CA GLY A 1245 -1.54 55.65 -38.21
C GLY A 1245 -0.31 55.72 -37.31
N VAL A 1246 0.09 56.94 -36.96
CA VAL A 1246 1.14 57.23 -35.98
C VAL A 1246 0.57 58.15 -34.91
N ALA A 1247 0.82 57.86 -33.65
CA ALA A 1247 0.47 58.73 -32.53
C ALA A 1247 1.57 58.71 -31.48
N GLY A 1248 2.04 59.89 -31.06
CA GLY A 1248 3.19 60.00 -30.18
C GLY A 1248 3.24 61.27 -29.33
N VAL A 1249 4.21 61.27 -28.43
CA VAL A 1249 4.53 62.36 -27.53
C VAL A 1249 6.01 62.70 -27.63
N ARG A 1250 6.32 63.99 -27.53
CA ARG A 1250 7.66 64.55 -27.37
C ARG A 1250 7.69 65.38 -26.11
N ILE A 1251 8.74 65.21 -25.32
CA ILE A 1251 9.06 66.04 -24.16
C ILE A 1251 10.43 66.67 -24.42
N GLY A 1252 10.48 67.99 -24.44
CA GLY A 1252 11.72 68.75 -24.56
C GLY A 1252 12.15 69.35 -23.22
N PHE A 1253 13.44 69.62 -23.08
CA PHE A 1253 14.08 70.13 -21.86
C PHE A 1253 15.01 71.29 -22.16
#